data_AF-A0A9P5F0V3-F1
#
_entry.id   AF-A0A9P5F0V3-F1
#
_cell.length_a   1.000
_cell.length_b   1.000
_cell.length_c   1.000
_cell.angle_alpha   90.00
_cell.angle_beta   90.00
_cell.angle_gamma   90.00
#
_symmetry.space_group_name_H-M   'P 1'
#
loop_
_entity.id
_entity.type
_entity.pdbx_description
1 polymer ?
#
loop_
_entity_poly.entity_id
_entity_poly.type
_entity_poly.pdbx_seq_one_letter_code
_entity_poly.pdbx_strand_id
1 'polypeptide(L)'
;MQSLLILAVLALIQAVYPHHSPRHQHRRQASILAPQNTTDSSNLGRGRAVNIFQPISKDRPILVPSRDDHPQKPVGVRHDGPIQTNKFYANFFANNQDNATWTHPYSVWWSNDTVKQGHGLSISHTSREDFIYGSGDPAKSFEDPLFKQSIALSARELQNGTVLTTDSLTSFAVNVNLAPRKGAEPIISFPLVQGMAFVTGLYHGATVLIQSQRGFLDLTRLEDDSRGLGAPGWRTWVSENGQPVEWLIYVNPSRGSQTPKLTMANNGTIVGPGNFTGSVQVARNPKGKTGARIFGQAAGVYPIGGEMKGSVSGRTGSYTFSWKKGGDKTIPLLMFALPHHVKSFDRQTARGLTDVQLASTTKGIATATFGDSFTMIEPDLPTDMGFDPWSPRLGSVGSREARGGTVSTEAKDAIVAAGKLELELDAIAITNLTSKYYAGIAFSKYARALYAVNSIAGDKSYTKDALVKLEAAFDRYVNNLEPNPLYYDNIWKGLVSSGSYGNNDSSIDFGNTYYNDHNFHYGYYVYTAAIIGHLNPSWLKKNDSVNKIWVNNLIRDWSNPSSEDPYFPFSRSFDWFHGHSWARGVLEAPDGKDQESSAEDAFSTYAIKMWGRTTGDEALEARGNLQLAVTARSLQSYFLLASDNKVQPEKFIDNRVTGILWDRKVNHTTYFGDKTSFIQGIHMLPIVPSSAYVRKPSFVREEWDQYFAGNKSGALSGDGFVGHVYVNLAIADKAGAVESYNFMKSQAVNSTNLDGQSLAWHLAYTAALGGSLGSRSPLNSTVDEVGE
;
A
#
# COMPACT_ATOMS: atom_id res chain seq x y z
N MET A 1 0.45 -26.98 19.04
CA MET A 1 1.55 -27.93 18.74
C MET A 1 2.47 -27.38 17.64
N GLN A 2 2.85 -26.10 17.74
CA GLN A 2 3.71 -25.36 16.81
C GLN A 2 4.57 -24.36 17.61
N SER A 3 5.08 -24.80 18.76
CA SER A 3 5.93 -23.98 19.65
C SER A 3 7.23 -24.70 20.01
N LEU A 4 7.61 -25.72 19.24
CA LEU A 4 8.76 -26.59 19.49
C LEU A 4 9.72 -26.69 18.30
N LEU A 5 9.60 -25.80 17.31
CA LEU A 5 10.45 -25.78 16.10
C LEU A 5 11.39 -24.56 16.05
N ILE A 6 11.74 -24.02 17.21
CA ILE A 6 12.68 -22.89 17.36
C ILE A 6 14.07 -23.35 17.88
N LEU A 7 14.29 -24.64 18.16
CA LEU A 7 15.46 -25.09 18.94
C LEU A 7 16.31 -26.24 18.40
N ALA A 8 16.24 -26.62 17.11
CA ALA A 8 16.94 -27.84 16.66
C ALA A 8 17.51 -27.84 15.22
N VAL A 9 18.17 -26.77 14.76
CA VAL A 9 18.95 -26.81 13.49
C VAL A 9 20.36 -26.19 13.63
N LEU A 10 20.96 -26.25 14.82
CA LEU A 10 22.34 -25.84 15.08
C LEU A 10 23.14 -26.98 15.72
N ALA A 11 23.29 -28.09 15.00
CA ALA A 11 24.34 -29.08 15.23
C ALA A 11 24.50 -29.95 13.97
N LEU A 12 25.76 -30.27 13.64
CA LEU A 12 26.24 -31.25 12.64
C LEU A 12 26.39 -30.77 11.18
N ILE A 13 27.61 -30.34 10.80
CA ILE A 13 28.62 -31.17 10.09
C ILE A 13 29.77 -30.29 9.58
N GLN A 14 30.99 -30.64 10.00
CA GLN A 14 32.26 -30.25 9.37
C GLN A 14 32.81 -31.45 8.57
N ALA A 15 33.70 -31.12 7.62
CA ALA A 15 34.74 -31.92 6.96
C ALA A 15 34.41 -32.48 5.55
N VAL A 16 35.22 -32.38 4.48
CA VAL A 16 36.62 -31.93 4.31
C VAL A 16 37.03 -31.96 2.78
N TYR A 17 38.07 -31.18 2.39
CA TYR A 17 38.99 -31.25 1.20
C TYR A 17 38.56 -30.84 -0.24
N PRO A 18 39.51 -30.49 -1.18
CA PRO A 18 40.47 -29.37 -1.18
C PRO A 18 40.57 -28.59 -2.53
N HIS A 19 41.34 -27.49 -2.48
CA HIS A 19 41.97 -26.68 -3.53
C HIS A 19 42.10 -27.23 -4.97
N HIS A 20 41.92 -26.33 -5.95
CA HIS A 20 42.91 -26.05 -7.03
C HIS A 20 42.67 -24.65 -7.65
N SER A 21 43.73 -23.85 -7.76
CA SER A 21 43.83 -22.68 -8.66
C SER A 21 44.72 -23.08 -9.85
N PRO A 22 44.60 -22.39 -11.00
CA PRO A 22 45.66 -21.42 -11.27
C PRO A 22 45.24 -20.12 -11.97
N ARG A 23 46.10 -19.14 -11.71
CA ARG A 23 46.28 -17.81 -12.32
C ARG A 23 46.18 -17.79 -13.84
N HIS A 24 45.66 -16.70 -14.39
CA HIS A 24 46.29 -16.02 -15.53
C HIS A 24 46.14 -14.50 -15.44
N GLN A 25 47.28 -13.83 -15.57
CA GLN A 25 47.46 -12.39 -15.65
C GLN A 25 47.04 -11.88 -17.03
N HIS A 26 46.35 -10.74 -17.09
CA HIS A 26 46.60 -9.78 -18.17
C HIS A 26 46.47 -8.34 -17.68
N ARG A 27 47.57 -7.63 -17.91
CA ARG A 27 47.89 -6.25 -17.58
C ARG A 27 47.35 -5.37 -18.71
N ARG A 28 46.51 -4.37 -18.41
CA ARG A 28 46.36 -3.18 -19.27
C ARG A 28 46.19 -1.92 -18.41
N GLN A 29 47.13 -1.00 -18.62
CA GLN A 29 47.13 0.37 -18.12
C GLN A 29 45.99 1.16 -18.78
N ALA A 30 45.30 2.00 -18.01
CA ALA A 30 44.62 3.18 -18.53
C ALA A 30 44.57 4.27 -17.45
N SER A 31 44.73 5.49 -17.93
CA SER A 31 45.10 6.73 -17.25
C SER A 31 44.11 7.24 -16.19
N ILE A 32 44.69 7.85 -15.17
CA ILE A 32 44.07 8.65 -14.11
C ILE A 32 43.55 9.96 -14.70
N LEU A 33 42.26 10.26 -14.51
CA LEU A 33 41.71 11.61 -14.62
C LEU A 33 40.79 11.84 -13.41
N ALA A 34 41.18 12.78 -12.56
CA ALA A 34 40.44 13.22 -11.39
C ALA A 34 39.27 14.15 -11.77
N PRO A 35 38.13 14.13 -11.08
CA PRO A 35 37.15 15.19 -11.17
C PRO A 35 37.33 16.19 -10.02
N GLN A 36 37.85 17.38 -10.34
CA GLN A 36 37.52 18.61 -9.62
C GLN A 36 36.24 19.18 -10.24
N ASN A 37 35.22 19.43 -9.42
CA ASN A 37 34.58 20.75 -9.36
C ASN A 37 33.52 20.78 -8.25
N THR A 38 33.84 21.60 -7.26
CA THR A 38 32.91 22.26 -6.33
C THR A 38 32.07 23.27 -7.10
N THR A 39 30.75 23.26 -6.93
CA THR A 39 29.90 24.38 -7.33
C THR A 39 29.10 24.88 -6.14
N ASP A 40 29.33 26.16 -5.86
CA ASP A 40 28.72 27.01 -4.87
C ASP A 40 27.18 26.98 -4.88
N SER A 41 26.65 26.93 -3.67
CA SER A 41 25.24 27.17 -3.36
C SER A 41 24.95 28.67 -3.36
N SER A 42 24.54 29.23 -4.49
CA SER A 42 23.82 30.51 -4.53
C SER A 42 22.99 30.66 -5.81
N ASN A 43 21.86 29.95 -5.87
CA ASN A 43 20.70 30.31 -6.69
C ASN A 43 19.49 29.48 -6.25
N LEU A 44 18.65 30.04 -5.37
CA LEU A 44 17.29 29.54 -5.09
C LEU A 44 16.40 29.88 -6.29
N GLY A 45 16.65 29.24 -7.43
CA GLY A 45 15.72 29.19 -8.54
C GLY A 45 14.57 28.24 -8.18
N ARG A 46 13.34 28.57 -8.57
CA ARG A 46 12.21 27.62 -8.57
C ARG A 46 12.70 26.32 -9.20
N GLY A 47 12.86 25.28 -8.39
CA GLY A 47 13.37 23.99 -8.84
C GLY A 47 12.52 23.47 -10.00
N ARG A 48 13.17 22.90 -11.01
CA ARG A 48 12.47 22.21 -12.10
C ARG A 48 11.58 21.12 -11.48
N ALA A 49 10.31 21.09 -11.85
CA ALA A 49 9.40 20.04 -11.42
C ALA A 49 9.81 18.69 -12.05
N VAL A 50 10.07 17.68 -11.22
CA VAL A 50 10.44 16.32 -11.62
C VAL A 50 9.17 15.51 -11.80
N ASN A 51 8.94 14.94 -13.00
CA ASN A 51 7.83 14.01 -13.23
C ASN A 51 8.18 12.64 -12.61
N ILE A 52 7.33 12.15 -11.71
CA ILE A 52 7.57 10.91 -10.96
C ILE A 52 7.04 9.64 -11.64
N PHE A 53 6.21 9.78 -12.68
CA PHE A 53 5.59 8.68 -13.43
C PHE A 53 6.34 8.43 -14.74
N GLN A 54 7.64 8.19 -14.64
CA GLN A 54 8.50 7.79 -15.76
C GLN A 54 8.94 6.33 -15.57
N PRO A 55 8.96 5.51 -16.64
CA PRO A 55 9.36 4.10 -16.53
C PRO A 55 10.78 3.97 -15.99
N ILE A 56 11.00 3.04 -15.06
CA ILE A 56 12.34 2.72 -14.53
C ILE A 56 13.19 2.05 -15.63
N SER A 57 12.57 1.13 -16.37
CA SER A 57 13.10 0.45 -17.55
C SER A 57 11.92 -0.14 -18.33
N LYS A 58 12.14 -0.43 -19.61
CA LYS A 58 11.21 -1.20 -20.46
C LYS A 58 11.80 -2.55 -20.87
N ASP A 59 12.95 -2.92 -20.31
CA ASP A 59 13.69 -4.12 -20.67
C ASP A 59 13.14 -5.35 -19.93
N ARG A 60 13.35 -6.53 -20.51
CA ARG A 60 12.99 -7.78 -19.88
C ARG A 60 13.74 -7.95 -18.54
N PRO A 61 13.10 -8.49 -17.49
CA PRO A 61 13.81 -8.90 -16.29
C PRO A 61 14.97 -9.85 -16.59
N ILE A 62 16.11 -9.64 -15.93
CA ILE A 62 17.34 -10.41 -16.15
C ILE A 62 17.54 -11.45 -15.04
N LEU A 63 18.30 -12.51 -15.36
CA LEU A 63 18.74 -13.55 -14.40
C LEU A 63 17.61 -14.31 -13.69
N VAL A 64 16.38 -14.18 -14.18
CA VAL A 64 15.21 -14.91 -13.68
C VAL A 64 14.59 -15.73 -14.82
N PRO A 65 14.47 -17.06 -14.68
CA PRO A 65 13.76 -17.89 -15.64
C PRO A 65 12.27 -17.54 -15.68
N SER A 66 11.60 -17.77 -16.81
CA SER A 66 10.16 -17.49 -16.96
C SER A 66 9.29 -18.73 -16.82
N ARG A 67 8.04 -18.56 -16.39
CA ARG A 67 7.06 -19.65 -16.22
C ARG A 67 5.67 -19.25 -16.70
N ASP A 68 4.94 -20.21 -17.28
CA ASP A 68 3.57 -20.03 -17.82
C ASP A 68 2.51 -20.84 -17.05
N ASP A 69 2.90 -21.42 -15.92
CA ASP A 69 2.13 -22.40 -15.15
C ASP A 69 1.88 -21.94 -13.72
N HIS A 70 1.66 -20.64 -13.52
CA HIS A 70 1.27 -20.09 -12.23
C HIS A 70 0.10 -20.88 -11.61
N PRO A 71 0.17 -21.30 -10.33
CA PRO A 71 -0.81 -22.20 -9.72
C PRO A 71 -2.24 -21.63 -9.71
N GLN A 72 -2.37 -20.32 -9.53
CA GLN A 72 -3.64 -19.60 -9.64
C GLN A 72 -3.71 -18.83 -10.95
N LYS A 73 -4.58 -19.22 -11.88
CA LYS A 73 -4.80 -18.49 -13.15
C LYS A 73 -6.03 -17.57 -13.04
N PRO A 74 -6.04 -16.41 -13.73
CA PRO A 74 -7.23 -15.57 -13.77
C PRO A 74 -8.37 -16.27 -14.53
N VAL A 75 -9.59 -16.12 -14.03
CA VAL A 75 -10.82 -16.63 -14.65
C VAL A 75 -11.51 -15.50 -15.41
N GLY A 76 -11.88 -15.75 -16.66
CA GLY A 76 -12.70 -14.81 -17.45
C GLY A 76 -12.02 -13.50 -17.83
N VAL A 77 -10.69 -13.38 -17.74
CA VAL A 77 -9.96 -12.16 -18.10
C VAL A 77 -9.68 -12.08 -19.61
N ARG A 78 -9.99 -10.93 -20.20
CA ARG A 78 -9.61 -10.52 -21.57
C ARG A 78 -8.76 -9.27 -21.47
N HIS A 79 -7.44 -9.43 -21.44
CA HIS A 79 -6.50 -8.32 -21.27
C HIS A 79 -5.16 -8.62 -21.96
N ASP A 80 -4.63 -7.61 -22.63
CA ASP A 80 -3.30 -7.66 -23.23
C ASP A 80 -2.30 -6.96 -22.30
N GLY A 81 -1.20 -7.64 -21.98
CA GLY A 81 -0.12 -7.10 -21.15
C GLY A 81 -0.23 -7.45 -19.66
N PRO A 82 0.50 -6.71 -18.79
CA PRO A 82 0.54 -6.99 -17.36
C PRO A 82 -0.81 -6.83 -16.62
N ILE A 83 -1.20 -7.89 -15.91
CA ILE A 83 -2.47 -7.93 -15.15
C ILE A 83 -2.21 -7.54 -13.69
N GLN A 84 -3.09 -6.71 -13.15
CA GLN A 84 -3.05 -6.31 -11.74
C GLN A 84 -3.43 -7.45 -10.78
N THR A 85 -2.74 -7.54 -9.64
CA THR A 85 -2.92 -8.61 -8.65
C THR A 85 -3.44 -8.10 -7.30
N ASN A 86 -3.01 -6.91 -6.85
CA ASN A 86 -3.31 -6.35 -5.53
C ASN A 86 -4.30 -5.18 -5.63
N LYS A 87 -5.29 -5.27 -6.53
CA LYS A 87 -6.33 -4.23 -6.76
C LYS A 87 -7.71 -4.70 -6.34
N PHE A 88 -8.58 -3.73 -6.06
CA PHE A 88 -9.89 -3.92 -5.42
C PHE A 88 -10.77 -4.98 -6.11
N TYR A 89 -10.65 -5.14 -7.43
CA TYR A 89 -11.48 -6.02 -8.26
C TYR A 89 -10.99 -7.46 -8.41
N ALA A 90 -9.95 -7.89 -7.69
CA ALA A 90 -9.37 -9.22 -7.89
C ALA A 90 -10.39 -10.37 -7.74
N ASN A 91 -11.43 -10.16 -6.92
CA ASN A 91 -12.50 -11.13 -6.75
C ASN A 91 -13.30 -11.42 -8.03
N PHE A 92 -13.33 -10.53 -9.03
CA PHE A 92 -14.01 -10.78 -10.31
C PHE A 92 -13.26 -11.71 -11.27
N PHE A 93 -12.02 -12.08 -10.96
CA PHE A 93 -11.26 -13.06 -11.74
C PHE A 93 -10.62 -14.16 -10.89
N ALA A 94 -10.87 -14.15 -9.58
CA ALA A 94 -10.44 -15.21 -8.68
C ALA A 94 -11.53 -16.28 -8.56
N ASN A 95 -11.13 -17.56 -8.70
CA ASN A 95 -11.96 -18.73 -8.45
C ASN A 95 -13.40 -18.61 -9.01
N ASN A 96 -14.41 -18.56 -8.14
CA ASN A 96 -15.83 -18.59 -8.51
C ASN A 96 -16.40 -17.23 -8.96
N GLN A 97 -15.63 -16.15 -8.86
CA GLN A 97 -16.01 -14.79 -9.27
C GLN A 97 -17.22 -14.19 -8.53
N ASP A 98 -17.62 -14.75 -7.38
CA ASP A 98 -18.87 -14.45 -6.66
C ASP A 98 -18.67 -13.67 -5.35
N ASN A 99 -17.43 -13.43 -4.94
CA ASN A 99 -17.11 -12.55 -3.80
C ASN A 99 -17.32 -11.07 -4.13
N ALA A 100 -17.61 -10.29 -3.09
CA ALA A 100 -17.77 -8.85 -3.20
C ALA A 100 -16.47 -8.12 -3.50
N THR A 101 -16.61 -6.92 -4.04
CA THR A 101 -15.55 -5.99 -4.45
C THR A 101 -15.96 -4.59 -4.01
N TRP A 102 -15.02 -3.80 -3.50
CA TRP A 102 -15.30 -2.47 -2.94
C TRP A 102 -14.68 -1.40 -3.81
N THR A 103 -15.53 -0.61 -4.46
CA THR A 103 -15.10 0.61 -5.18
C THR A 103 -15.00 1.81 -4.25
N HIS A 104 -15.69 1.73 -3.11
CA HIS A 104 -16.01 2.80 -2.17
C HIS A 104 -16.70 4.01 -2.84
N PRO A 105 -17.90 4.41 -2.35
CA PRO A 105 -18.57 3.90 -1.16
C PRO A 105 -19.32 2.57 -1.40
N TYR A 106 -19.46 2.11 -2.65
CA TYR A 106 -20.24 0.91 -2.97
C TYR A 106 -19.46 -0.40 -2.85
N SER A 107 -20.16 -1.42 -2.36
CA SER A 107 -19.78 -2.84 -2.45
C SER A 107 -20.58 -3.49 -3.59
N VAL A 108 -19.92 -4.22 -4.47
CA VAL A 108 -20.53 -4.86 -5.64
C VAL A 108 -20.08 -6.30 -5.80
N TRP A 109 -20.96 -7.18 -6.29
CA TRP A 109 -20.64 -8.58 -6.54
C TRP A 109 -21.52 -9.15 -7.64
N TRP A 110 -21.05 -10.20 -8.30
CA TRP A 110 -21.88 -10.94 -9.24
C TRP A 110 -22.71 -11.98 -8.49
N SER A 111 -24.04 -11.84 -8.55
CA SER A 111 -24.93 -12.87 -8.04
C SER A 111 -25.07 -13.96 -9.10
N ASN A 112 -24.40 -15.10 -8.89
CA ASN A 112 -24.61 -16.30 -9.72
C ASN A 112 -25.50 -17.35 -9.01
N ASP A 113 -26.18 -16.96 -7.92
CA ASP A 113 -27.00 -17.85 -7.09
C ASP A 113 -28.50 -17.55 -7.30
N THR A 114 -29.22 -18.49 -7.91
CA THR A 114 -30.67 -18.42 -8.17
C THR A 114 -31.52 -18.29 -6.91
N VAL A 115 -31.04 -18.75 -5.75
CA VAL A 115 -31.75 -18.65 -4.47
C VAL A 115 -31.72 -17.21 -3.94
N LYS A 116 -30.76 -16.40 -4.38
CA LYS A 116 -30.49 -15.03 -3.92
C LYS A 116 -30.99 -13.93 -4.87
N GLN A 117 -31.84 -14.25 -5.83
CA GLN A 117 -32.45 -13.32 -6.80
C GLN A 117 -31.45 -12.49 -7.64
N GLY A 118 -31.28 -12.93 -8.88
CA GLY A 118 -30.72 -12.16 -10.00
C GLY A 118 -29.38 -12.70 -10.50
N HIS A 119 -29.18 -12.66 -11.82
CA HIS A 119 -27.95 -13.05 -12.51
C HIS A 119 -27.08 -11.83 -12.89
N GLY A 120 -27.41 -10.66 -12.32
CA GLY A 120 -26.78 -9.36 -12.60
C GLY A 120 -25.73 -8.96 -11.58
N LEU A 121 -25.33 -7.69 -11.63
CA LEU A 121 -24.41 -7.11 -10.66
C LEU A 121 -25.20 -6.56 -9.46
N SER A 122 -24.96 -7.16 -8.29
CA SER A 122 -25.50 -6.72 -7.02
C SER A 122 -24.71 -5.55 -6.45
N ILE A 123 -25.43 -4.67 -5.75
CA ILE A 123 -24.94 -3.41 -5.22
C ILE A 123 -25.45 -3.27 -3.79
N SER A 124 -24.55 -2.87 -2.90
CA SER A 124 -24.89 -2.47 -1.54
C SER A 124 -24.09 -1.26 -1.12
N HIS A 125 -24.62 -0.56 -0.13
CA HIS A 125 -23.95 0.47 0.62
C HIS A 125 -24.44 0.36 2.06
N THR A 126 -23.52 0.44 3.02
CA THR A 126 -23.85 0.34 4.44
C THR A 126 -23.57 1.67 5.13
N SER A 127 -24.58 2.14 5.87
CA SER A 127 -24.50 3.30 6.75
C SER A 127 -23.61 3.02 7.96
N ARG A 128 -22.90 4.01 8.50
CA ARG A 128 -21.91 3.80 9.58
C ARG A 128 -22.55 3.29 10.89
N GLU A 129 -23.80 3.69 11.11
CA GLU A 129 -24.67 3.28 12.20
C GLU A 129 -25.10 1.81 12.12
N ASP A 130 -25.04 1.19 10.93
CA ASP A 130 -25.39 -0.21 10.71
C ASP A 130 -24.18 -1.17 10.78
N PHE A 131 -22.99 -0.66 11.11
CA PHE A 131 -21.79 -1.48 11.20
C PHE A 131 -21.89 -2.44 12.39
N ILE A 132 -21.37 -3.64 12.20
CA ILE A 132 -21.26 -4.63 13.27
C ILE A 132 -19.95 -4.34 14.01
N TYR A 133 -20.03 -4.15 15.32
CA TYR A 133 -18.86 -3.94 16.18
C TYR A 133 -18.54 -5.22 16.95
N GLY A 134 -17.24 -5.54 17.02
CA GLY A 134 -16.74 -6.61 17.87
C GLY A 134 -16.91 -6.29 19.36
N SER A 135 -16.72 -7.31 20.20
CA SER A 135 -16.78 -7.15 21.65
C SER A 135 -15.65 -6.24 22.19
N GLY A 136 -15.88 -5.68 23.38
CA GLY A 136 -14.92 -4.82 24.08
C GLY A 136 -15.30 -3.33 24.07
N ASP A 137 -14.64 -2.57 24.95
CA ASP A 137 -14.64 -1.11 24.95
C ASP A 137 -13.18 -0.65 25.18
N PRO A 138 -12.47 -0.18 24.13
CA PRO A 138 -12.94 0.00 22.76
C PRO A 138 -13.31 -1.31 22.05
N ALA A 139 -14.16 -1.22 21.03
CA ALA A 139 -14.55 -2.36 20.20
C ALA A 139 -13.32 -2.93 19.47
N LYS A 140 -13.13 -4.25 19.53
CA LYS A 140 -11.95 -4.90 18.91
C LYS A 140 -12.01 -5.00 17.39
N SER A 141 -13.19 -4.84 16.80
CA SER A 141 -13.36 -4.86 15.35
C SER A 141 -14.57 -4.03 14.94
N PHE A 142 -14.62 -3.68 13.66
CA PHE A 142 -15.88 -3.27 13.02
C PHE A 142 -15.92 -3.79 11.59
N GLU A 143 -17.12 -4.10 11.11
CA GLU A 143 -17.31 -4.62 9.76
C GLU A 143 -18.65 -4.22 9.15
N ASP A 144 -18.66 -4.17 7.82
CA ASP A 144 -19.88 -4.17 7.02
C ASP A 144 -20.63 -5.51 7.21
N PRO A 145 -21.94 -5.49 7.54
CA PRO A 145 -22.77 -6.69 7.62
C PRO A 145 -22.70 -7.56 6.36
N LEU A 146 -23.05 -8.84 6.50
CA LEU A 146 -23.07 -9.77 5.37
C LEU A 146 -23.93 -9.23 4.22
N PHE A 147 -23.39 -9.29 3.01
CA PHE A 147 -23.95 -8.66 1.81
C PHE A 147 -25.40 -9.05 1.56
N LYS A 148 -26.30 -8.08 1.72
CA LYS A 148 -27.69 -8.14 1.23
C LYS A 148 -27.84 -7.13 0.11
N GLN A 149 -28.28 -7.60 -1.04
CA GLN A 149 -28.45 -6.78 -2.25
C GLN A 149 -29.47 -5.67 -1.99
N SER A 150 -28.99 -4.42 -1.93
CA SER A 150 -29.86 -3.25 -1.86
C SER A 150 -30.52 -3.05 -3.23
N ILE A 151 -29.70 -3.02 -4.28
CA ILE A 151 -30.14 -2.97 -5.68
C ILE A 151 -29.25 -3.91 -6.51
N ALA A 152 -29.78 -4.50 -7.58
CA ALA A 152 -29.00 -5.11 -8.64
C ALA A 152 -29.42 -4.60 -10.01
N LEU A 153 -28.44 -4.46 -10.89
CA LEU A 153 -28.63 -4.20 -12.31
C LEU A 153 -28.47 -5.51 -13.08
N SER A 154 -29.53 -5.93 -13.77
CA SER A 154 -29.65 -7.22 -14.43
C SER A 154 -30.42 -7.10 -15.74
N ALA A 155 -30.51 -8.18 -16.50
CA ALA A 155 -31.36 -8.26 -17.68
C ALA A 155 -32.16 -9.55 -17.70
N ARG A 156 -33.32 -9.55 -18.35
CA ARG A 156 -34.19 -10.73 -18.45
C ARG A 156 -33.48 -11.93 -19.07
N GLU A 157 -32.58 -11.65 -19.99
CA GLU A 157 -31.80 -12.63 -20.73
C GLU A 157 -30.68 -13.25 -19.89
N LEU A 158 -30.30 -12.65 -18.76
CA LEU A 158 -29.36 -13.23 -17.80
C LEU A 158 -30.10 -14.24 -16.92
N GLN A 159 -29.76 -15.51 -17.10
CA GLN A 159 -30.37 -16.67 -16.43
C GLN A 159 -29.27 -17.65 -15.99
N ASN A 160 -29.67 -18.87 -15.61
CA ASN A 160 -28.73 -19.99 -15.48
C ASN A 160 -27.89 -20.15 -16.74
N GLY A 161 -26.56 -20.16 -16.55
CA GLY A 161 -25.59 -20.16 -17.66
C GLY A 161 -24.91 -18.81 -17.89
N THR A 162 -25.36 -17.73 -17.23
CA THR A 162 -24.67 -16.43 -17.26
C THR A 162 -23.19 -16.59 -16.93
N VAL A 163 -22.34 -15.87 -17.66
CA VAL A 163 -20.89 -15.87 -17.44
C VAL A 163 -20.38 -14.45 -17.23
N LEU A 164 -19.46 -14.32 -16.29
CA LEU A 164 -18.72 -13.09 -16.04
C LEU A 164 -17.37 -13.13 -16.75
N THR A 165 -17.07 -12.05 -17.45
CA THR A 165 -15.71 -11.77 -17.96
C THR A 165 -15.27 -10.38 -17.52
N THR A 166 -13.97 -10.14 -17.48
CA THR A 166 -13.40 -8.83 -17.18
C THR A 166 -12.44 -8.38 -18.27
N ASP A 167 -12.39 -7.08 -18.50
CA ASP A 167 -11.37 -6.42 -19.32
C ASP A 167 -10.94 -5.09 -18.69
N SER A 168 -10.02 -4.39 -19.34
CA SER A 168 -9.58 -3.05 -18.91
C SER A 168 -9.07 -3.00 -17.46
N LEU A 169 -8.33 -4.03 -17.03
CA LEU A 169 -7.83 -4.21 -15.66
C LEU A 169 -6.67 -3.24 -15.36
N THR A 170 -7.02 -1.98 -15.10
CA THR A 170 -6.07 -0.90 -14.77
C THR A 170 -5.98 -0.69 -13.26
N SER A 171 -5.06 0.15 -12.77
CA SER A 171 -4.90 0.35 -11.32
C SER A 171 -6.15 0.90 -10.62
N PHE A 172 -7.04 1.59 -11.33
CA PHE A 172 -8.20 2.28 -10.73
C PHE A 172 -9.54 1.77 -11.22
N ALA A 173 -9.54 0.90 -12.24
CA ALA A 173 -10.75 0.49 -12.92
C ALA A 173 -10.66 -0.93 -13.47
N VAL A 174 -11.83 -1.56 -13.55
CA VAL A 174 -12.09 -2.79 -14.28
C VAL A 174 -13.42 -2.64 -15.00
N ASN A 175 -13.56 -3.28 -16.15
CA ASN A 175 -14.86 -3.44 -16.79
C ASN A 175 -15.35 -4.87 -16.56
N VAL A 176 -16.51 -5.03 -15.92
CA VAL A 176 -17.14 -6.33 -15.67
C VAL A 176 -18.23 -6.56 -16.71
N ASN A 177 -18.21 -7.70 -17.39
CA ASN A 177 -19.08 -7.99 -18.52
C ASN A 177 -19.90 -9.25 -18.25
N LEU A 178 -21.22 -9.17 -18.39
CA LEU A 178 -22.13 -10.29 -18.24
C LEU A 178 -22.72 -10.71 -19.59
N ALA A 179 -22.50 -11.97 -19.94
CA ALA A 179 -23.09 -12.60 -21.12
C ALA A 179 -24.08 -13.69 -20.69
N PRO A 180 -25.19 -13.90 -21.43
CA PRO A 180 -26.24 -14.84 -21.03
C PRO A 180 -25.79 -16.31 -21.05
N ARG A 181 -24.73 -16.62 -21.80
CA ARG A 181 -24.11 -17.95 -21.86
C ARG A 181 -22.65 -17.86 -22.32
N LYS A 182 -21.86 -18.90 -22.03
CA LYS A 182 -20.49 -19.03 -22.53
C LYS A 182 -20.45 -18.89 -24.06
N GLY A 183 -19.55 -18.03 -24.55
CA GLY A 183 -19.36 -17.74 -25.98
C GLY A 183 -20.37 -16.78 -26.61
N ALA A 184 -21.36 -16.28 -25.85
CA ALA A 184 -22.18 -15.15 -26.30
C ALA A 184 -21.46 -13.82 -26.04
N GLU A 185 -21.85 -12.79 -26.80
CA GLU A 185 -21.43 -11.42 -26.52
C GLU A 185 -22.04 -10.91 -25.20
N PRO A 186 -21.31 -10.07 -24.43
CA PRO A 186 -21.86 -9.40 -23.27
C PRO A 186 -23.07 -8.53 -23.63
N ILE A 187 -24.12 -8.62 -22.81
CA ILE A 187 -25.34 -7.82 -22.96
C ILE A 187 -25.46 -6.72 -21.91
N ILE A 188 -24.66 -6.82 -20.84
CA ILE A 188 -24.43 -5.73 -19.88
C ILE A 188 -22.94 -5.64 -19.55
N SER A 189 -22.39 -4.42 -19.56
CA SER A 189 -21.05 -4.11 -19.07
C SER A 189 -21.08 -3.09 -17.94
N PHE A 190 -20.19 -3.23 -16.96
CA PHE A 190 -20.11 -2.38 -15.77
C PHE A 190 -18.71 -1.78 -15.66
N PRO A 191 -18.50 -0.53 -16.08
CA PRO A 191 -17.25 0.18 -15.81
C PRO A 191 -17.20 0.51 -14.31
N LEU A 192 -16.41 -0.26 -13.55
CA LEU A 192 -16.19 -0.06 -12.13
C LEU A 192 -14.92 0.76 -11.93
N VAL A 193 -15.04 1.89 -11.24
CA VAL A 193 -13.92 2.79 -10.92
C VAL A 193 -13.97 3.14 -9.44
N GLN A 194 -12.82 3.16 -8.78
CA GLN A 194 -12.75 3.58 -7.38
C GLN A 194 -13.30 5.02 -7.22
N GLY A 195 -14.14 5.23 -6.22
CA GLY A 195 -14.79 6.52 -6.00
C GLY A 195 -15.92 6.84 -6.98
N MET A 196 -16.43 5.90 -7.77
CA MET A 196 -17.57 6.18 -8.66
C MET A 196 -18.82 6.63 -7.87
N ALA A 197 -19.49 7.70 -8.32
CA ALA A 197 -20.73 8.17 -7.70
C ALA A 197 -21.97 7.37 -8.09
N PHE A 198 -21.90 6.67 -9.23
CA PHE A 198 -22.96 5.80 -9.72
C PHE A 198 -22.38 4.41 -10.00
N VAL A 199 -23.13 3.37 -9.66
CA VAL A 199 -22.95 2.09 -10.33
C VAL A 199 -23.67 2.19 -11.69
N THR A 200 -22.95 1.95 -12.77
CA THR A 200 -23.45 2.11 -14.14
C THR A 200 -23.46 0.77 -14.86
N GLY A 201 -24.62 0.35 -15.39
CA GLY A 201 -24.75 -0.77 -16.33
C GLY A 201 -24.97 -0.27 -17.75
N LEU A 202 -24.15 -0.72 -18.69
CA LEU A 202 -24.21 -0.43 -20.12
C LEU A 202 -24.89 -1.59 -20.83
N TYR A 203 -26.10 -1.37 -21.32
CA TYR A 203 -26.94 -2.41 -21.92
C TYR A 203 -26.80 -2.42 -23.45
N HIS A 204 -26.80 -3.62 -24.02
CA HIS A 204 -26.70 -3.86 -25.47
C HIS A 204 -27.82 -4.78 -25.95
N GLY A 205 -28.96 -4.18 -26.31
CA GLY A 205 -30.13 -4.90 -26.83
C GLY A 205 -30.80 -5.84 -25.83
N ALA A 206 -30.75 -5.52 -24.52
CA ALA A 206 -31.26 -6.39 -23.46
C ALA A 206 -32.50 -5.81 -22.77
N THR A 207 -33.26 -6.62 -22.05
CA THR A 207 -34.43 -6.18 -21.29
C THR A 207 -34.02 -5.80 -19.88
N VAL A 208 -34.08 -4.51 -19.54
CA VAL A 208 -33.62 -3.97 -18.24
C VAL A 208 -34.42 -4.56 -17.08
N LEU A 209 -33.71 -5.15 -16.11
CA LEU A 209 -34.24 -5.54 -14.80
C LEU A 209 -33.46 -4.86 -13.69
N ILE A 210 -34.17 -4.24 -12.76
CA ILE A 210 -33.60 -3.68 -11.53
C ILE A 210 -34.22 -4.45 -10.36
N GLN A 211 -33.39 -5.11 -9.57
CA GLN A 211 -33.85 -6.06 -8.56
C GLN A 211 -33.41 -5.64 -7.16
N SER A 212 -34.10 -6.11 -6.13
CA SER A 212 -33.73 -5.87 -4.74
C SER A 212 -34.14 -7.04 -3.85
N GLN A 213 -33.18 -7.61 -3.11
CA GLN A 213 -33.48 -8.59 -2.04
C GLN A 213 -34.15 -7.94 -0.83
N ARG A 214 -33.94 -6.64 -0.65
CA ARG A 214 -34.49 -5.85 0.46
C ARG A 214 -35.90 -5.31 0.17
N GLY A 215 -36.28 -5.30 -1.11
CA GLY A 215 -37.59 -4.87 -1.59
C GLY A 215 -37.67 -3.35 -1.78
N PHE A 216 -38.19 -2.95 -2.94
CA PHE A 216 -38.65 -1.61 -3.27
C PHE A 216 -39.97 -1.30 -2.56
N LEU A 217 -40.06 -0.08 -2.02
CA LEU A 217 -41.23 0.43 -1.33
C LEU A 217 -42.11 1.31 -2.24
N ASP A 218 -41.49 1.99 -3.21
CA ASP A 218 -42.17 2.84 -4.20
C ASP A 218 -41.28 3.01 -5.45
N LEU A 219 -41.84 3.55 -6.53
CA LEU A 219 -41.13 4.02 -7.70
C LEU A 219 -41.77 5.32 -8.20
N THR A 220 -41.19 6.46 -7.83
CA THR A 220 -41.66 7.76 -8.31
C THR A 220 -40.75 8.27 -9.43
N ARG A 221 -41.33 8.81 -10.49
CA ARG A 221 -40.57 9.58 -11.48
C ARG A 221 -40.11 10.90 -10.85
N LEU A 222 -38.87 11.31 -11.11
CA LEU A 222 -38.42 12.64 -10.74
C LEU A 222 -39.05 13.64 -11.71
N GLU A 223 -39.82 14.60 -11.18
CA GLU A 223 -40.29 15.74 -11.97
C GLU A 223 -39.06 16.57 -12.35
N ASP A 224 -38.97 16.99 -13.63
CA ASP A 224 -37.81 17.66 -14.24
C ASP A 224 -37.14 18.69 -13.31
N ASP A 225 -36.12 18.28 -12.57
CA ASP A 225 -35.40 19.18 -11.66
C ASP A 225 -34.32 19.93 -12.46
N SER A 226 -34.74 21.10 -12.95
CA SER A 226 -33.98 22.35 -13.07
C SER A 226 -32.83 22.51 -14.09
N ARG A 227 -32.70 21.67 -15.13
CA ARG A 227 -31.90 22.07 -16.33
C ARG A 227 -32.45 21.74 -17.71
N GLY A 228 -33.52 20.95 -17.88
CA GLY A 228 -34.02 20.57 -19.21
C GLY A 228 -33.00 19.82 -20.09
N LEU A 229 -31.95 19.28 -19.47
CA LEU A 229 -30.82 18.57 -20.11
C LEU A 229 -30.71 17.09 -19.66
N GLY A 230 -31.55 16.63 -18.72
CA GLY A 230 -31.34 15.37 -18.00
C GLY A 230 -32.03 14.17 -18.63
N ALA A 231 -31.37 13.01 -18.54
CA ALA A 231 -32.02 11.73 -18.83
C ALA A 231 -33.16 11.43 -17.84
N PRO A 232 -34.16 10.63 -18.25
CA PRO A 232 -35.25 10.22 -17.37
C PRO A 232 -34.73 9.66 -16.05
N GLY A 233 -35.19 10.26 -14.95
CA GLY A 233 -34.81 9.92 -13.59
C GLY A 233 -36.00 9.44 -12.76
N TRP A 234 -35.73 8.52 -11.85
CA TRP A 234 -36.67 7.99 -10.86
C TRP A 234 -36.00 7.96 -9.49
N ARG A 235 -36.84 8.00 -8.47
CA ARG A 235 -36.47 7.69 -7.08
C ARG A 235 -37.24 6.48 -6.60
N THR A 236 -36.60 5.69 -5.77
CA THR A 236 -37.19 4.54 -5.09
C THR A 236 -36.65 4.48 -3.67
N TRP A 237 -37.34 3.77 -2.79
CA TRP A 237 -36.87 3.47 -1.44
C TRP A 237 -36.73 1.97 -1.27
N VAL A 238 -35.66 1.56 -0.61
CA VAL A 238 -35.35 0.17 -0.29
C VAL A 238 -35.41 0.00 1.23
N SER A 239 -35.97 -1.10 1.72
CA SER A 239 -36.04 -1.40 3.16
C SER A 239 -34.68 -1.94 3.68
N GLU A 240 -33.82 -1.05 4.15
CA GLU A 240 -32.53 -1.42 4.75
C GLU A 240 -32.68 -1.48 6.26
N ASN A 241 -32.63 -2.69 6.82
CA ASN A 241 -32.72 -2.95 8.27
C ASN A 241 -34.00 -2.36 8.92
N GLY A 242 -35.11 -2.36 8.16
CA GLY A 242 -36.40 -1.82 8.60
C GLY A 242 -36.54 -0.30 8.44
N GLN A 243 -35.54 0.38 7.87
CA GLN A 243 -35.59 1.80 7.55
C GLN A 243 -35.63 2.03 6.03
N PRO A 244 -36.43 3.01 5.54
CA PRO A 244 -36.46 3.35 4.13
C PRO A 244 -35.21 4.14 3.73
N VAL A 245 -34.41 3.60 2.80
CA VAL A 245 -33.24 4.28 2.23
C VAL A 245 -33.53 4.67 0.79
N GLU A 246 -33.30 5.95 0.46
CA GLU A 246 -33.56 6.46 -0.89
C GLU A 246 -32.44 6.10 -1.86
N TRP A 247 -32.84 5.61 -3.04
CA TRP A 247 -31.99 5.34 -4.18
C TRP A 247 -32.52 6.06 -5.42
N LEU A 248 -31.61 6.55 -6.25
CA LEU A 248 -31.91 7.20 -7.52
C LEU A 248 -31.58 6.25 -8.66
N ILE A 249 -32.42 6.28 -9.70
CA ILE A 249 -32.27 5.50 -10.92
C ILE A 249 -32.34 6.45 -12.10
N TYR A 250 -31.32 6.48 -12.96
CA TYR A 250 -31.31 7.24 -14.21
C TYR A 250 -31.18 6.28 -15.38
N VAL A 251 -32.06 6.42 -16.38
CA VAL A 251 -32.05 5.58 -17.60
C VAL A 251 -31.75 6.47 -18.80
N ASN A 252 -30.58 6.26 -19.40
CA ASN A 252 -30.01 7.07 -20.46
C ASN A 252 -30.02 6.28 -21.78
N PRO A 253 -31.08 6.41 -22.61
CA PRO A 253 -31.13 5.74 -23.90
C PRO A 253 -30.05 6.24 -24.86
N SER A 254 -29.55 5.36 -25.73
CA SER A 254 -28.78 5.78 -26.91
C SER A 254 -29.68 6.51 -27.92
N ARG A 255 -29.08 7.35 -28.78
CA ARG A 255 -29.82 8.15 -29.79
C ARG A 255 -30.79 7.28 -30.59
N GLY A 256 -32.03 7.74 -30.71
CA GLY A 256 -33.10 7.07 -31.46
C GLY A 256 -33.98 6.12 -30.64
N SER A 257 -33.71 5.91 -29.35
CA SER A 257 -34.56 5.08 -28.49
C SER A 257 -35.77 5.86 -27.95
N GLN A 258 -36.87 5.15 -27.69
CA GLN A 258 -38.06 5.74 -27.06
C GLN A 258 -37.76 6.20 -25.62
N THR A 259 -38.58 7.11 -25.11
CA THR A 259 -38.53 7.52 -23.70
C THR A 259 -38.64 6.28 -22.79
N PRO A 260 -37.61 5.96 -21.99
CA PRO A 260 -37.64 4.80 -21.12
C PRO A 260 -38.77 4.91 -20.09
N LYS A 261 -39.45 3.78 -19.85
CA LYS A 261 -40.47 3.61 -18.82
C LYS A 261 -40.01 2.52 -17.85
N LEU A 262 -40.05 2.82 -16.57
CA LEU A 262 -39.86 1.84 -15.49
C LEU A 262 -41.21 1.52 -14.85
N THR A 263 -41.45 0.26 -14.58
CA THR A 263 -42.65 -0.23 -13.89
C THR A 263 -42.27 -1.21 -12.80
N MET A 264 -42.82 -1.04 -11.61
CA MET A 264 -42.66 -2.02 -10.54
C MET A 264 -43.53 -3.25 -10.84
N ALA A 265 -42.91 -4.40 -11.10
CA ALA A 265 -43.63 -5.65 -11.33
C ALA A 265 -44.05 -6.31 -10.02
N ASN A 266 -43.20 -6.20 -9.00
CA ASN A 266 -43.46 -6.57 -7.62
C ASN A 266 -42.41 -5.86 -6.73
N ASN A 267 -42.52 -6.01 -5.41
CA ASN A 267 -41.60 -5.34 -4.48
C ASN A 267 -40.13 -5.75 -4.69
N GLY A 268 -39.81 -6.90 -5.28
CA GLY A 268 -38.42 -7.30 -5.56
C GLY A 268 -37.91 -6.91 -6.95
N THR A 269 -38.74 -6.40 -7.86
CA THR A 269 -38.37 -6.21 -9.27
C THR A 269 -39.06 -5.03 -9.93
N ILE A 270 -38.22 -4.13 -10.48
CA ILE A 270 -38.60 -3.08 -11.43
C ILE A 270 -38.19 -3.55 -12.83
N VAL A 271 -39.12 -3.47 -13.77
CA VAL A 271 -38.91 -3.81 -15.18
C VAL A 271 -38.80 -2.53 -15.98
N GLY A 272 -37.74 -2.44 -16.80
CA GLY A 272 -37.54 -1.36 -17.75
C GLY A 272 -37.84 -1.76 -19.20
N PRO A 273 -37.40 -0.96 -20.18
CA PRO A 273 -37.64 -1.24 -21.59
C PRO A 273 -36.96 -2.55 -22.04
N GLY A 274 -37.62 -3.26 -22.97
CA GLY A 274 -37.06 -4.37 -23.72
C GLY A 274 -36.18 -3.89 -24.88
N ASN A 275 -35.22 -4.72 -25.31
CA ASN A 275 -34.28 -4.39 -26.39
C ASN A 275 -33.57 -3.03 -26.19
N PHE A 276 -33.22 -2.72 -24.94
CA PHE A 276 -32.66 -1.43 -24.56
C PHE A 276 -31.16 -1.37 -24.86
N THR A 277 -30.73 -0.25 -25.42
CA THR A 277 -29.31 0.08 -25.59
C THR A 277 -29.05 1.46 -25.01
N GLY A 278 -28.14 1.55 -24.04
CA GLY A 278 -27.89 2.76 -23.26
C GLY A 278 -27.34 2.45 -21.87
N SER A 279 -27.32 3.43 -20.99
CA SER A 279 -26.85 3.24 -19.61
C SER A 279 -27.98 3.33 -18.59
N VAL A 280 -27.92 2.47 -17.57
CA VAL A 280 -28.72 2.57 -16.36
C VAL A 280 -27.78 2.86 -15.20
N GLN A 281 -28.02 3.95 -14.47
CA GLN A 281 -27.19 4.39 -13.35
C GLN A 281 -28.00 4.36 -12.07
N VAL A 282 -27.39 3.87 -11.00
CA VAL A 282 -28.00 3.90 -9.66
C VAL A 282 -27.06 4.49 -8.62
N ALA A 283 -27.63 5.25 -7.70
CA ALA A 283 -26.90 5.88 -6.59
C ALA A 283 -27.75 5.93 -5.33
N ARG A 284 -27.15 5.61 -4.18
CA ARG A 284 -27.74 5.85 -2.87
C ARG A 284 -27.79 7.36 -2.60
N ASN A 285 -28.93 7.87 -2.15
CA ASN A 285 -29.13 9.28 -1.88
C ASN A 285 -29.34 9.57 -0.38
N PRO A 286 -28.33 10.12 0.32
CA PRO A 286 -28.43 10.45 1.73
C PRO A 286 -29.01 11.86 1.99
N LYS A 287 -29.31 12.65 0.96
CA LYS A 287 -29.66 14.09 1.08
C LYS A 287 -30.98 14.47 0.42
N GLY A 288 -31.88 13.51 0.19
CA GLY A 288 -33.20 13.74 -0.39
C GLY A 288 -33.15 14.64 -1.63
N LYS A 289 -33.99 15.68 -1.69
CA LYS A 289 -34.05 16.61 -2.85
C LYS A 289 -32.70 17.23 -3.21
N THR A 290 -31.87 17.61 -2.22
CA THR A 290 -30.55 18.20 -2.50
C THR A 290 -29.61 17.20 -3.17
N GLY A 291 -29.60 15.96 -2.69
CA GLY A 291 -28.82 14.89 -3.33
C GLY A 291 -29.36 14.54 -4.72
N ALA A 292 -30.69 14.46 -4.89
CA ALA A 292 -31.31 14.21 -6.18
C ALA A 292 -30.92 15.26 -7.24
N ARG A 293 -30.85 16.54 -6.84
CA ARG A 293 -30.33 17.61 -7.69
C ARG A 293 -28.85 17.38 -8.02
N ILE A 294 -27.99 17.12 -7.03
CA ILE A 294 -26.54 16.93 -7.24
C ILE A 294 -26.26 15.72 -8.16
N PHE A 295 -26.85 14.56 -7.89
CA PHE A 295 -26.72 13.39 -8.76
C PHE A 295 -27.32 13.65 -10.15
N GLY A 296 -28.48 14.32 -10.23
CA GLY A 296 -29.10 14.67 -11.51
C GLY A 296 -28.20 15.52 -12.42
N GLN A 297 -27.33 16.36 -11.84
CA GLN A 297 -26.36 17.15 -12.62
C GLN A 297 -25.24 16.31 -13.24
N ALA A 298 -24.98 15.10 -12.74
CA ALA A 298 -23.96 14.18 -13.24
C ALA A 298 -24.55 12.93 -13.92
N ALA A 299 -25.88 12.81 -13.98
CA ALA A 299 -26.55 11.70 -14.66
C ALA A 299 -26.23 11.71 -16.17
N GLY A 300 -25.94 10.54 -16.72
CA GLY A 300 -25.59 10.34 -18.13
C GLY A 300 -24.10 10.35 -18.44
N VAL A 301 -23.24 10.72 -17.48
CA VAL A 301 -21.78 10.57 -17.57
C VAL A 301 -21.29 9.59 -16.50
N TYR A 302 -20.21 8.85 -16.80
CA TYR A 302 -19.63 7.88 -15.86
C TYR A 302 -18.13 7.71 -16.10
N PRO A 303 -17.36 7.39 -15.05
CA PRO A 303 -15.94 7.10 -15.19
C PRO A 303 -15.74 5.71 -15.83
N ILE A 304 -14.67 5.54 -16.61
CA ILE A 304 -14.29 4.27 -17.24
C ILE A 304 -12.83 3.89 -17.01
N GLY A 305 -12.10 4.69 -16.22
CA GLY A 305 -10.68 4.54 -15.98
C GLY A 305 -10.05 5.85 -15.51
N GLY A 306 -8.75 5.84 -15.26
CA GLY A 306 -8.00 7.03 -14.86
C GLY A 306 -6.52 6.92 -15.15
N GLU A 307 -5.87 8.08 -15.26
CA GLU A 307 -4.43 8.21 -15.40
C GLU A 307 -3.86 9.03 -14.25
N MET A 308 -2.64 8.69 -13.84
CA MET A 308 -1.91 9.44 -12.83
C MET A 308 -0.94 10.42 -13.46
N LYS A 309 -0.94 11.63 -12.94
CA LYS A 309 0.13 12.60 -13.15
C LYS A 309 0.67 13.02 -11.81
N GLY A 310 1.96 13.33 -11.74
CA GLY A 310 2.58 13.70 -10.49
C GLY A 310 3.92 14.36 -10.70
N SER A 311 4.23 15.32 -9.85
CA SER A 311 5.51 16.01 -9.90
C SER A 311 5.97 16.46 -8.52
N VAL A 312 7.27 16.60 -8.36
CA VAL A 312 7.90 17.15 -7.17
C VAL A 312 8.74 18.35 -7.55
N SER A 313 8.58 19.45 -6.82
CA SER A 313 9.35 20.68 -6.95
C SER A 313 9.82 21.12 -5.58
N GLY A 314 11.09 20.92 -5.28
CA GLY A 314 11.63 21.14 -3.94
C GLY A 314 10.93 20.25 -2.92
N ARG A 315 10.36 20.85 -1.87
CA ARG A 315 9.62 20.14 -0.82
C ARG A 315 8.14 19.92 -1.13
N THR A 316 7.63 20.42 -2.26
CA THR A 316 6.21 20.29 -2.59
C THR A 316 6.02 19.25 -3.67
N GLY A 317 5.15 18.28 -3.41
CA GLY A 317 4.67 17.33 -4.39
C GLY A 317 3.21 17.58 -4.76
N SER A 318 2.87 17.22 -5.99
CA SER A 318 1.49 17.21 -6.48
C SER A 318 1.23 15.91 -7.22
N TYR A 319 0.04 15.34 -7.04
CA TYR A 319 -0.43 14.19 -7.79
C TYR A 319 -1.90 14.39 -8.18
N THR A 320 -2.27 13.91 -9.37
CA THR A 320 -3.57 14.14 -9.97
C THR A 320 -4.13 12.84 -10.53
N PHE A 321 -5.33 12.48 -10.10
CA PHE A 321 -6.17 11.51 -10.82
C PHE A 321 -6.86 12.24 -11.97
N SER A 322 -6.62 11.80 -13.21
CA SER A 322 -7.33 12.31 -14.40
C SER A 322 -8.26 11.22 -14.92
N TRP A 323 -9.56 11.36 -14.72
CA TRP A 323 -10.53 10.32 -15.05
C TRP A 323 -10.87 10.32 -16.54
N LYS A 324 -11.01 9.11 -17.11
CA LYS A 324 -11.59 8.89 -18.44
C LYS A 324 -13.10 8.71 -18.28
N LYS A 325 -13.88 9.23 -19.24
CA LYS A 325 -15.34 9.27 -19.15
C LYS A 325 -16.03 8.61 -20.34
N GLY A 326 -17.12 7.89 -20.06
CA GLY A 326 -18.13 7.46 -21.02
C GLY A 326 -19.44 8.25 -20.87
N GLY A 327 -20.40 8.02 -21.78
CA GLY A 327 -21.67 8.74 -21.79
C GLY A 327 -21.58 10.16 -22.38
N ASP A 328 -22.34 11.11 -21.83
CA ASP A 328 -22.29 12.52 -22.24
C ASP A 328 -21.05 13.22 -21.65
N LYS A 329 -20.00 13.30 -22.46
CA LYS A 329 -18.70 13.84 -22.04
C LYS A 329 -18.72 15.36 -21.75
N THR A 330 -19.79 16.07 -22.10
CA THR A 330 -19.94 17.50 -21.81
C THR A 330 -20.29 17.77 -20.34
N ILE A 331 -20.78 16.74 -19.64
CA ILE A 331 -21.15 16.80 -18.23
C ILE A 331 -19.91 16.49 -17.35
N PRO A 332 -19.62 17.27 -16.30
CA PRO A 332 -18.54 16.96 -15.36
C PRO A 332 -18.87 15.70 -14.55
N LEU A 333 -17.85 14.89 -14.22
CA LEU A 333 -18.06 13.77 -13.30
C LEU A 333 -18.39 14.25 -11.90
N LEU A 334 -19.17 13.41 -11.21
CA LEU A 334 -19.24 13.36 -9.75
C LEU A 334 -18.48 12.12 -9.29
N MET A 335 -17.50 12.29 -8.41
CA MET A 335 -16.69 11.21 -7.85
C MET A 335 -16.60 11.36 -6.32
N PHE A 336 -16.64 10.26 -5.59
CA PHE A 336 -16.40 10.24 -4.14
C PHE A 336 -14.90 10.30 -3.83
N ALA A 337 -14.53 11.31 -3.05
CA ALA A 337 -13.20 11.49 -2.51
C ALA A 337 -13.13 10.94 -1.08
N LEU A 338 -12.12 10.10 -0.79
CA LEU A 338 -11.85 9.65 0.57
C LEU A 338 -11.34 10.80 1.47
N PRO A 339 -11.47 10.68 2.81
CA PRO A 339 -11.04 11.73 3.74
C PRO A 339 -9.61 12.24 3.54
N HIS A 340 -8.66 11.35 3.22
CA HIS A 340 -7.27 11.78 3.02
C HIS A 340 -7.07 12.58 1.72
N HIS A 341 -7.87 12.33 0.67
CA HIS A 341 -7.91 13.15 -0.55
C HIS A 341 -8.41 14.56 -0.23
N VAL A 342 -9.55 14.66 0.45
CA VAL A 342 -10.15 15.97 0.80
C VAL A 342 -9.16 16.81 1.62
N LYS A 343 -8.40 16.19 2.52
CA LYS A 343 -7.36 16.85 3.33
C LYS A 343 -6.15 17.36 2.52
N SER A 344 -5.95 16.89 1.29
CA SER A 344 -4.80 17.28 0.44
C SER A 344 -5.22 17.96 -0.87
N PHE A 345 -6.51 18.16 -1.13
CA PHE A 345 -6.98 18.85 -2.33
C PHE A 345 -6.33 20.21 -2.54
N ASP A 346 -5.97 20.49 -3.78
CA ASP A 346 -5.65 21.83 -4.20
C ASP A 346 -6.90 22.73 -4.17
N ARG A 347 -6.70 24.05 -4.28
CA ARG A 347 -7.80 25.02 -4.21
C ARG A 347 -8.85 24.83 -5.30
N GLN A 348 -8.46 24.37 -6.49
CA GLN A 348 -9.42 24.17 -7.58
C GLN A 348 -10.27 22.91 -7.37
N THR A 349 -9.66 21.80 -6.97
CA THR A 349 -10.39 20.54 -6.69
C THR A 349 -11.35 20.72 -5.52
N ALA A 350 -10.94 21.44 -4.46
CA ALA A 350 -11.79 21.69 -3.29
C ALA A 350 -13.10 22.45 -3.61
N ARG A 351 -13.15 23.24 -4.69
CA ARG A 351 -14.39 23.92 -5.13
C ARG A 351 -15.46 22.96 -5.64
N GLY A 352 -15.08 21.72 -6.00
CA GLY A 352 -15.99 20.69 -6.45
C GLY A 352 -16.72 19.97 -5.31
N LEU A 353 -16.29 20.15 -4.04
CA LEU A 353 -16.88 19.47 -2.89
C LEU A 353 -18.38 19.75 -2.77
N THR A 354 -19.15 18.72 -2.45
CA THR A 354 -20.60 18.81 -2.23
C THR A 354 -20.95 18.34 -0.82
N ASP A 355 -22.21 18.56 -0.42
CA ASP A 355 -22.72 18.07 0.86
C ASP A 355 -23.13 16.59 0.83
N VAL A 356 -23.00 15.90 -0.31
CA VAL A 356 -23.33 14.46 -0.42
C VAL A 356 -22.16 13.64 0.11
N GLN A 357 -22.43 12.88 1.16
CA GLN A 357 -21.45 12.06 1.87
C GLN A 357 -21.98 10.65 2.08
N LEU A 358 -21.13 9.65 1.87
CA LEU A 358 -21.44 8.24 2.09
C LEU A 358 -20.29 7.58 2.84
N ALA A 359 -20.62 6.73 3.80
CA ALA A 359 -19.61 5.91 4.48
C ALA A 359 -18.93 4.98 3.47
N SER A 360 -17.61 4.90 3.53
CA SER A 360 -16.89 3.71 3.07
C SER A 360 -16.89 2.68 4.20
N THR A 361 -16.63 1.42 3.88
CA THR A 361 -16.57 0.32 4.84
C THR A 361 -15.39 0.47 5.81
N THR A 362 -14.22 0.93 5.37
CA THR A 362 -13.03 1.05 6.24
C THR A 362 -12.20 2.33 6.09
N LYS A 363 -12.59 3.27 5.21
CA LYS A 363 -11.86 4.52 4.94
C LYS A 363 -12.59 5.79 5.44
N GLY A 364 -13.53 5.64 6.38
CA GLY A 364 -14.35 6.74 6.90
C GLY A 364 -15.40 7.25 5.91
N ILE A 365 -15.78 8.52 6.03
CA ILE A 365 -16.87 9.12 5.23
C ILE A 365 -16.32 9.76 3.95
N ALA A 366 -16.68 9.21 2.79
CA ALA A 366 -16.31 9.76 1.49
C ALA A 366 -17.24 10.92 1.10
N THR A 367 -16.71 11.92 0.40
CA THR A 367 -17.46 13.12 -0.02
C THR A 367 -17.55 13.21 -1.53
N ALA A 368 -18.77 13.31 -2.07
CA ALA A 368 -18.99 13.47 -3.50
C ALA A 368 -18.48 14.85 -3.95
N THR A 369 -17.69 14.86 -5.02
CA THR A 369 -16.95 16.02 -5.50
C THR A 369 -17.06 16.08 -7.02
N PHE A 370 -17.48 17.23 -7.57
CA PHE A 370 -17.48 17.46 -9.00
C PHE A 370 -16.07 17.68 -9.53
N GLY A 371 -15.71 16.99 -10.61
CA GLY A 371 -14.45 17.18 -11.29
C GLY A 371 -14.04 15.99 -12.15
N ASP A 372 -13.54 16.28 -13.34
CA ASP A 372 -12.94 15.26 -14.22
C ASP A 372 -11.54 14.86 -13.77
N SER A 373 -10.99 15.57 -12.78
CA SER A 373 -9.72 15.27 -12.16
C SER A 373 -9.70 15.71 -10.71
N PHE A 374 -9.00 14.98 -9.85
CA PHE A 374 -8.68 15.39 -8.49
C PHE A 374 -7.19 15.64 -8.35
N THR A 375 -6.79 16.85 -7.97
CA THR A 375 -5.40 17.21 -7.70
C THR A 375 -5.18 17.36 -6.20
N MET A 376 -4.17 16.66 -5.71
CA MET A 376 -3.73 16.69 -4.32
C MET A 376 -2.33 17.31 -4.24
N ILE A 377 -2.04 17.95 -3.10
CA ILE A 377 -0.78 18.65 -2.80
C ILE A 377 -0.23 18.15 -1.47
N GLU A 378 1.03 17.73 -1.50
CA GLU A 378 1.84 17.45 -0.30
C GLU A 378 2.87 18.56 -0.14
N PRO A 379 2.68 19.52 0.78
CA PRO A 379 3.49 20.73 0.83
C PRO A 379 4.88 20.53 1.45
N ASP A 380 5.07 19.46 2.22
CA ASP A 380 6.25 19.25 3.06
C ASP A 380 6.79 17.81 2.96
N LEU A 381 7.41 17.52 1.82
CA LEU A 381 8.07 16.25 1.56
C LEU A 381 9.39 16.12 2.33
N PRO A 382 9.74 14.93 2.85
CA PRO A 382 10.96 14.67 3.63
C PRO A 382 12.20 14.53 2.74
N THR A 383 12.46 15.57 1.94
CA THR A 383 13.55 15.59 0.94
C THR A 383 14.94 15.52 1.54
N ASP A 384 15.11 15.98 2.77
CA ASP A 384 16.37 15.99 3.53
C ASP A 384 16.66 14.66 4.25
N MET A 385 15.70 13.74 4.30
CA MET A 385 15.87 12.42 4.94
C MET A 385 16.82 11.53 4.12
N GLY A 386 17.81 10.96 4.80
CA GLY A 386 18.80 10.00 4.26
C GLY A 386 18.84 8.70 5.05
N PHE A 387 20.01 8.04 5.11
CA PHE A 387 20.23 6.81 5.88
C PHE A 387 20.41 7.05 7.38
N ASP A 388 20.88 8.23 7.78
CA ASP A 388 21.00 8.59 9.18
C ASP A 388 19.64 8.65 9.88
N PRO A 389 19.56 8.30 11.18
CA PRO A 389 18.41 8.60 12.01
C PRO A 389 17.90 10.02 11.76
N TRP A 390 16.59 10.14 11.55
CA TRP A 390 15.97 11.40 11.14
C TRP A 390 14.69 11.61 11.94
N SER A 391 14.37 12.85 12.27
CA SER A 391 13.04 13.21 12.75
C SER A 391 12.67 14.63 12.28
N PRO A 392 11.38 14.97 12.22
CA PRO A 392 10.97 16.35 11.92
C PRO A 392 11.54 17.38 12.91
N ARG A 393 11.87 16.95 14.14
CA ARG A 393 12.44 17.82 15.19
C ARG A 393 13.92 18.11 14.98
N LEU A 394 14.69 17.11 14.52
CA LEU A 394 16.16 17.15 14.56
C LEU A 394 16.80 17.17 13.17
N GLY A 395 16.03 16.92 12.11
CA GLY A 395 16.60 16.52 10.82
C GLY A 395 17.40 15.23 10.97
N SER A 396 18.39 15.03 10.10
CA SER A 396 19.32 13.90 10.19
C SER A 396 20.34 14.10 11.31
N VAL A 397 20.56 13.07 12.13
CA VAL A 397 21.56 13.02 13.21
C VAL A 397 22.28 11.67 13.16
N GLY A 398 23.61 11.66 13.29
CA GLY A 398 24.37 10.42 13.38
C GLY A 398 25.74 10.54 12.74
N SER A 399 25.79 10.46 11.41
CA SER A 399 27.04 10.57 10.65
C SER A 399 27.65 11.97 10.72
N ARG A 400 28.91 12.08 10.28
CA ARG A 400 29.63 13.36 10.24
C ARG A 400 28.96 14.42 9.36
N GLU A 401 28.23 13.99 8.33
CA GLU A 401 27.56 14.89 7.37
C GLU A 401 26.14 15.27 7.79
N ALA A 402 25.64 14.67 8.88
CA ALA A 402 24.32 14.91 9.40
C ALA A 402 24.20 16.33 9.99
N ARG A 403 23.22 17.10 9.50
CA ARG A 403 23.04 18.51 9.90
C ARG A 403 22.66 18.68 11.39
N GLY A 404 21.97 17.71 11.96
CA GLY A 404 21.56 17.70 13.37
C GLY A 404 22.68 17.25 14.33
N GLY A 405 23.88 16.98 13.82
CA GLY A 405 25.05 16.60 14.61
C GLY A 405 25.28 15.09 14.70
N THR A 406 26.08 14.68 15.69
CA THR A 406 26.54 13.29 15.90
C THR A 406 26.03 12.74 17.23
N VAL A 407 26.10 11.42 17.40
CA VAL A 407 25.98 10.76 18.71
C VAL A 407 27.25 10.95 19.56
N SER A 408 27.12 10.75 20.88
CA SER A 408 28.22 10.88 21.86
C SER A 408 29.30 9.81 21.67
N THR A 409 30.51 10.02 22.24
CA THR A 409 31.59 9.02 22.20
C THR A 409 31.15 7.69 22.82
N GLU A 410 30.46 7.73 23.96
CA GLU A 410 29.93 6.54 24.63
C GLU A 410 28.97 5.76 23.75
N ALA A 411 28.09 6.46 23.01
CA ALA A 411 27.19 5.82 22.06
C ALA A 411 27.95 5.18 20.90
N LYS A 412 29.00 5.84 20.39
CA LYS A 412 29.86 5.26 19.33
C LYS A 412 30.51 3.97 19.81
N ASP A 413 31.07 3.96 21.02
CA ASP A 413 31.71 2.77 21.59
C ASP A 413 30.69 1.61 21.75
N ALA A 414 29.48 1.91 22.22
CA ALA A 414 28.41 0.92 22.34
C ALA A 414 27.96 0.36 20.97
N ILE A 415 27.83 1.24 19.96
CA ILE A 415 27.49 0.84 18.58
C ILE A 415 28.58 -0.09 18.02
N VAL A 416 29.86 0.27 18.20
CA VAL A 416 31.00 -0.55 17.74
C VAL A 416 31.04 -1.90 18.44
N ALA A 417 30.81 -1.94 19.76
CA ALA A 417 30.81 -3.18 20.52
C ALA A 417 29.71 -4.14 20.06
N ALA A 418 28.48 -3.65 19.86
CA ALA A 418 27.38 -4.45 19.33
C ALA A 418 27.63 -4.88 17.87
N GLY A 419 28.06 -3.92 17.03
CA GLY A 419 28.29 -4.13 15.61
C GLY A 419 29.41 -5.12 15.32
N LYS A 420 30.43 -5.21 16.17
CA LYS A 420 31.50 -6.20 16.04
C LYS A 420 30.94 -7.63 16.07
N LEU A 421 30.06 -7.92 17.03
CA LEU A 421 29.41 -9.23 17.15
C LEU A 421 28.45 -9.50 15.99
N GLU A 422 27.66 -8.51 15.57
CA GLU A 422 26.70 -8.66 14.48
C GLU A 422 27.38 -8.86 13.11
N LEU A 423 28.50 -8.16 12.87
CA LEU A 423 29.22 -8.20 11.58
C LEU A 423 30.25 -9.34 11.49
N GLU A 424 30.58 -9.98 12.62
CA GLU A 424 31.34 -11.23 12.66
C GLU A 424 30.53 -12.41 12.09
N LEU A 425 29.19 -12.36 12.17
CA LEU A 425 28.30 -13.39 11.60
C LEU A 425 28.59 -13.65 10.12
N ASP A 426 28.40 -14.91 9.72
CA ASP A 426 28.46 -15.30 8.31
C ASP A 426 27.21 -14.79 7.57
N ALA A 427 27.38 -13.69 6.84
CA ALA A 427 26.33 -13.07 6.05
C ALA A 427 25.69 -14.04 5.04
N ILE A 428 26.45 -15.00 4.49
CA ILE A 428 25.89 -16.00 3.57
C ILE A 428 24.99 -16.94 4.35
N ALA A 429 25.45 -17.49 5.47
CA ALA A 429 24.69 -18.44 6.26
C ALA A 429 23.37 -17.85 6.78
N ILE A 430 23.41 -16.65 7.38
CA ILE A 430 22.21 -16.05 7.98
C ILE A 430 21.18 -15.56 6.94
N THR A 431 21.59 -15.41 5.68
CA THR A 431 20.69 -15.01 4.58
C THR A 431 20.32 -16.18 3.67
N ASN A 432 20.83 -17.40 3.90
CA ASN A 432 20.55 -18.57 3.07
C ASN A 432 19.28 -19.28 3.51
N LEU A 433 18.15 -18.60 3.34
CA LEU A 433 16.84 -19.04 3.81
C LEU A 433 15.89 -19.29 2.63
N THR A 434 14.87 -20.12 2.86
CA THR A 434 13.82 -20.42 1.88
C THR A 434 12.76 -19.31 1.78
N SER A 435 12.63 -18.47 2.82
CA SER A 435 11.68 -17.36 2.85
C SER A 435 12.34 -16.07 2.36
N LYS A 436 11.70 -15.40 1.38
CA LYS A 436 12.13 -14.06 0.94
C LYS A 436 12.01 -13.04 2.06
N TYR A 437 10.96 -13.15 2.88
CA TYR A 437 10.74 -12.26 4.02
C TYR A 437 11.88 -12.32 5.04
N TYR A 438 12.14 -13.51 5.61
CA TYR A 438 13.15 -13.66 6.66
C TYR A 438 14.58 -13.39 6.16
N ALA A 439 14.90 -13.80 4.92
CA ALA A 439 16.19 -13.45 4.33
C ALA A 439 16.33 -11.94 4.11
N GLY A 440 15.27 -11.27 3.66
CA GLY A 440 15.25 -9.81 3.51
C GLY A 440 15.52 -9.11 4.85
N ILE A 441 14.84 -9.52 5.92
CA ILE A 441 15.09 -9.00 7.27
C ILE A 441 16.55 -9.21 7.67
N ALA A 442 17.12 -10.40 7.46
CA ALA A 442 18.51 -10.69 7.79
C ALA A 442 19.50 -9.79 7.03
N PHE A 443 19.29 -9.59 5.72
CA PHE A 443 20.06 -8.65 4.91
C PHE A 443 20.00 -7.22 5.46
N SER A 444 18.79 -6.72 5.70
CA SER A 444 18.58 -5.36 6.21
C SER A 444 19.14 -5.18 7.62
N LYS A 445 19.04 -6.18 8.49
CA LYS A 445 19.66 -6.18 9.81
C LYS A 445 21.18 -6.02 9.71
N TYR A 446 21.84 -6.85 8.90
CA TYR A 446 23.29 -6.80 8.70
C TYR A 446 23.73 -5.46 8.09
N ALA A 447 23.01 -4.98 7.07
CA ALA A 447 23.30 -3.71 6.40
C ALA A 447 23.14 -2.50 7.33
N ARG A 448 22.12 -2.49 8.19
CA ARG A 448 21.92 -1.41 9.18
C ARG A 448 23.00 -1.41 10.26
N ALA A 449 23.42 -2.59 10.74
CA ALA A 449 24.55 -2.70 11.66
C ALA A 449 25.84 -2.16 11.01
N LEU A 450 26.08 -2.54 9.76
CA LEU A 450 27.22 -2.06 8.97
C LEU A 450 27.22 -0.54 8.81
N TYR A 451 26.08 0.05 8.45
CA TYR A 451 25.94 1.49 8.33
C TYR A 451 26.14 2.19 9.68
N ALA A 452 25.57 1.67 10.77
CA ALA A 452 25.73 2.24 12.10
C ALA A 452 27.20 2.30 12.54
N VAL A 453 27.96 1.22 12.34
CA VAL A 453 29.39 1.18 12.67
C VAL A 453 30.20 2.09 11.73
N ASN A 454 30.03 1.96 10.41
CA ASN A 454 30.86 2.65 9.42
C ASN A 454 30.61 4.15 9.39
N SER A 455 29.35 4.56 9.36
CA SER A 455 28.94 5.93 9.06
C SER A 455 28.61 6.75 10.32
N ILE A 456 27.97 6.15 11.32
CA ILE A 456 27.55 6.86 12.54
C ILE A 456 28.65 6.81 13.62
N ALA A 457 29.14 5.61 13.95
CA ALA A 457 30.26 5.47 14.89
C ALA A 457 31.60 5.90 14.25
N GLY A 458 31.74 5.73 12.94
CA GLY A 458 32.93 6.12 12.20
C GLY A 458 34.07 5.10 12.26
N ASP A 459 33.80 3.88 12.76
CA ASP A 459 34.80 2.81 12.81
C ASP A 459 34.87 2.07 11.47
N LYS A 460 36.03 2.15 10.84
CA LYS A 460 36.31 1.55 9.52
C LYS A 460 37.24 0.35 9.59
N SER A 461 37.66 -0.06 10.78
CA SER A 461 38.71 -1.08 10.97
C SER A 461 38.32 -2.46 10.43
N TYR A 462 37.05 -2.85 10.53
CA TYR A 462 36.54 -4.16 10.04
C TYR A 462 35.31 -4.05 9.11
N THR A 463 34.76 -2.85 8.90
CA THR A 463 33.53 -2.68 8.11
C THR A 463 33.74 -2.90 6.62
N LYS A 464 34.97 -2.76 6.11
CA LYS A 464 35.31 -3.12 4.72
C LYS A 464 35.12 -4.62 4.47
N ASP A 465 35.61 -5.47 5.36
CA ASP A 465 35.48 -6.92 5.22
C ASP A 465 34.03 -7.37 5.41
N ALA A 466 33.31 -6.74 6.34
CA ALA A 466 31.88 -6.95 6.51
C ALA A 466 31.08 -6.57 5.25
N LEU A 467 31.42 -5.46 4.58
CA LEU A 467 30.80 -5.09 3.31
C LEU A 467 31.05 -6.13 2.22
N VAL A 468 32.28 -6.66 2.11
CA VAL A 468 32.60 -7.74 1.15
C VAL A 468 31.76 -9.00 1.44
N LYS A 469 31.58 -9.39 2.71
CA LYS A 469 30.70 -10.51 3.08
C LYS A 469 29.25 -10.26 2.67
N LEU A 470 28.74 -9.05 2.92
CA LEU A 470 27.39 -8.65 2.55
C LEU A 470 27.20 -8.68 1.03
N GLU A 471 28.16 -8.14 0.27
CA GLU A 471 28.15 -8.16 -1.20
C GLU A 471 28.15 -9.59 -1.74
N ALA A 472 28.98 -10.49 -1.19
CA ALA A 472 29.01 -11.90 -1.60
C ALA A 472 27.68 -12.63 -1.29
N ALA A 473 27.08 -12.36 -0.13
CA ALA A 473 25.77 -12.90 0.22
C ALA A 473 24.68 -12.37 -0.72
N PHE A 474 24.74 -11.09 -1.08
CA PHE A 474 23.77 -10.45 -1.98
C PHE A 474 23.93 -10.90 -3.44
N ASP A 475 25.17 -11.08 -3.91
CA ASP A 475 25.47 -11.60 -5.26
C ASP A 475 24.79 -12.96 -5.50
N ARG A 476 24.64 -13.79 -4.47
CA ARG A 476 23.92 -15.08 -4.58
C ARG A 476 22.46 -14.88 -5.03
N TYR A 477 21.78 -13.86 -4.51
CA TYR A 477 20.40 -13.52 -4.89
C TYR A 477 20.34 -12.86 -6.26
N VAL A 478 21.31 -11.98 -6.59
CA VAL A 478 21.40 -11.39 -7.93
C VAL A 478 21.56 -12.48 -9.00
N ASN A 479 22.35 -13.51 -8.70
CA ASN A 479 22.55 -14.66 -9.58
C ASN A 479 21.44 -15.73 -9.47
N ASN A 480 20.39 -15.48 -8.67
CA ASN A 480 19.24 -16.36 -8.50
C ASN A 480 19.60 -17.77 -7.98
N LEU A 481 20.56 -17.84 -7.05
CA LEU A 481 21.14 -19.07 -6.46
C LEU A 481 20.69 -19.30 -5.00
N GLU A 482 19.67 -18.60 -4.54
CA GLU A 482 19.02 -18.83 -3.25
C GLU A 482 18.11 -20.08 -3.25
N PRO A 483 17.78 -20.68 -2.09
CA PRO A 483 17.08 -21.96 -2.02
C PRO A 483 15.74 -21.99 -2.76
N ASN A 484 14.98 -20.90 -2.68
CA ASN A 484 13.76 -20.70 -3.46
C ASN A 484 14.00 -19.56 -4.45
N PRO A 485 14.56 -19.81 -5.65
CA PRO A 485 14.87 -18.75 -6.62
C PRO A 485 13.63 -17.98 -7.08
N LEU A 486 13.83 -16.79 -7.65
CA LEU A 486 12.77 -16.04 -8.32
C LEU A 486 12.50 -16.59 -9.72
N TYR A 487 11.22 -16.62 -10.08
CA TYR A 487 10.74 -16.79 -11.45
C TYR A 487 10.03 -15.52 -11.93
N TYR A 488 10.14 -15.24 -13.22
CA TYR A 488 9.23 -14.33 -13.90
C TYR A 488 7.97 -15.07 -14.34
N ASP A 489 6.85 -14.77 -13.70
CA ASP A 489 5.56 -15.34 -14.04
C ASP A 489 4.96 -14.61 -15.26
N ASN A 490 4.79 -15.34 -16.35
CA ASN A 490 4.22 -14.83 -17.59
C ASN A 490 2.69 -14.67 -17.56
N ILE A 491 2.00 -15.24 -16.57
CA ILE A 491 0.54 -15.13 -16.43
C ILE A 491 0.17 -13.77 -15.84
N TRP A 492 0.71 -13.41 -14.68
CA TRP A 492 0.42 -12.14 -14.01
C TRP A 492 1.49 -11.06 -14.24
N LYS A 493 2.57 -11.39 -14.94
CA LYS A 493 3.68 -10.50 -15.32
C LYS A 493 4.38 -9.90 -14.10
N GLY A 494 5.09 -10.75 -13.35
CA GLY A 494 5.77 -10.34 -12.11
C GLY A 494 6.85 -11.30 -11.64
N LEU A 495 7.56 -10.92 -10.57
CA LEU A 495 8.61 -11.73 -9.95
C LEU A 495 8.08 -12.44 -8.71
N VAL A 496 8.14 -13.77 -8.72
CA VAL A 496 7.58 -14.62 -7.65
C VAL A 496 8.60 -15.64 -7.16
N SER A 497 8.54 -15.96 -5.87
CA SER A 497 9.29 -17.08 -5.28
C SER A 497 8.91 -18.40 -5.94
N SER A 498 9.88 -19.30 -6.09
CA SER A 498 9.64 -20.66 -6.58
C SER A 498 8.86 -21.55 -5.61
N GLY A 499 8.70 -21.12 -4.35
CA GLY A 499 8.34 -21.99 -3.23
C GLY A 499 7.04 -22.79 -3.39
N SER A 500 6.04 -22.25 -4.08
CA SER A 500 4.74 -22.92 -4.27
C SER A 500 4.63 -23.69 -5.59
N TYR A 501 5.63 -23.61 -6.49
CA TYR A 501 5.59 -24.36 -7.74
C TYR A 501 5.80 -25.86 -7.48
N GLY A 502 4.90 -26.67 -8.02
CA GLY A 502 4.93 -28.13 -7.92
C GLY A 502 4.18 -28.72 -6.72
N ASN A 503 3.81 -27.91 -5.73
CA ASN A 503 3.00 -28.33 -4.57
C ASN A 503 1.69 -27.53 -4.41
N ASN A 504 1.57 -26.37 -5.05
CA ASN A 504 0.42 -25.45 -4.96
C ASN A 504 0.08 -24.99 -3.53
N ASP A 505 1.05 -25.02 -2.60
CA ASP A 505 0.86 -24.54 -1.24
C ASP A 505 0.98 -23.01 -1.22
N SER A 506 -0.16 -22.34 -1.08
CA SER A 506 -0.26 -20.88 -1.04
C SER A 506 0.21 -20.25 0.27
N SER A 507 0.57 -21.04 1.28
CA SER A 507 1.08 -20.53 2.56
C SER A 507 2.59 -20.34 2.57
N ILE A 508 3.32 -20.98 1.64
CA ILE A 508 4.78 -20.89 1.56
C ILE A 508 5.21 -19.44 1.34
N ASP A 509 6.16 -19.00 2.17
CA ASP A 509 6.70 -17.65 2.16
C ASP A 509 5.59 -16.59 2.18
N PHE A 510 4.61 -16.79 3.07
CA PHE A 510 3.47 -15.89 3.28
C PHE A 510 2.60 -15.67 2.03
N GLY A 511 2.68 -16.59 1.07
CA GLY A 511 1.96 -16.49 -0.21
C GLY A 511 2.65 -15.60 -1.23
N ASN A 512 3.97 -15.41 -1.13
CA ASN A 512 4.76 -14.65 -2.11
C ASN A 512 4.51 -15.16 -3.54
N THR A 513 4.46 -16.48 -3.77
CA THR A 513 4.13 -17.01 -5.11
C THR A 513 2.80 -16.48 -5.64
N TYR A 514 1.85 -16.16 -4.76
CA TYR A 514 0.50 -15.68 -5.09
C TYR A 514 0.39 -14.14 -5.00
N TYR A 515 1.51 -13.43 -5.11
CA TYR A 515 1.59 -11.96 -5.07
C TYR A 515 1.22 -11.32 -3.73
N ASN A 516 1.27 -12.08 -2.63
CA ASN A 516 1.20 -11.47 -1.31
C ASN A 516 2.54 -10.79 -0.96
N ASP A 517 2.46 -9.61 -0.36
CA ASP A 517 3.54 -9.05 0.48
C ASP A 517 4.84 -8.70 -0.27
N HIS A 518 4.81 -8.61 -1.60
CA HIS A 518 5.99 -8.30 -2.41
C HIS A 518 6.69 -7.01 -1.99
N ASN A 519 5.93 -5.96 -1.67
CA ASN A 519 6.47 -4.70 -1.18
C ASN A 519 7.16 -4.85 0.19
N PHE A 520 6.63 -5.67 1.09
CA PHE A 520 7.27 -5.96 2.38
C PHE A 520 8.56 -6.75 2.16
N HIS A 521 8.49 -7.85 1.42
CA HIS A 521 9.62 -8.77 1.23
C HIS A 521 10.76 -8.08 0.48
N TYR A 522 10.46 -7.56 -0.71
CA TYR A 522 11.48 -7.04 -1.61
C TYR A 522 11.99 -5.66 -1.19
N GLY A 523 11.22 -4.90 -0.41
CA GLY A 523 11.65 -3.63 0.18
C GLY A 523 12.94 -3.75 0.99
N TYR A 524 13.10 -4.86 1.73
CA TYR A 524 14.33 -5.12 2.50
C TYR A 524 15.57 -5.32 1.63
N TYR A 525 15.43 -5.97 0.47
CA TYR A 525 16.53 -6.18 -0.47
C TYR A 525 16.91 -4.87 -1.15
N VAL A 526 15.92 -4.07 -1.57
CA VAL A 526 16.16 -2.74 -2.16
C VAL A 526 16.88 -1.82 -1.17
N TYR A 527 16.44 -1.82 0.09
CA TYR A 527 17.09 -1.01 1.12
C TYR A 527 18.53 -1.47 1.39
N THR A 528 18.76 -2.78 1.45
CA THR A 528 20.10 -3.36 1.59
C THR A 528 21.01 -2.97 0.41
N ALA A 529 20.51 -3.08 -0.82
CA ALA A 529 21.23 -2.67 -2.02
C ALA A 529 21.55 -1.17 -2.02
N ALA A 530 20.65 -0.33 -1.52
CA ALA A 530 20.90 1.10 -1.36
C ALA A 530 22.05 1.37 -0.38
N ILE A 531 22.15 0.64 0.73
CA ILE A 531 23.30 0.74 1.65
C ILE A 531 24.59 0.25 0.98
N ILE A 532 24.56 -0.90 0.29
CA ILE A 532 25.74 -1.43 -0.42
C ILE A 532 26.23 -0.42 -1.46
N GLY A 533 25.35 0.09 -2.31
CA GLY A 533 25.71 1.07 -3.35
C GLY A 533 26.19 2.41 -2.76
N HIS A 534 25.68 2.81 -1.60
CA HIS A 534 26.14 4.00 -0.89
C HIS A 534 27.56 3.83 -0.33
N LEU A 535 27.86 2.68 0.29
CA LEU A 535 29.17 2.39 0.88
C LEU A 535 30.22 1.98 -0.17
N ASN A 536 29.78 1.39 -1.29
CA ASN A 536 30.61 1.02 -2.42
C ASN A 536 29.93 1.38 -3.76
N PRO A 537 30.10 2.62 -4.25
CA PRO A 537 29.51 3.06 -5.52
C PRO A 537 29.94 2.24 -6.75
N SER A 538 31.08 1.53 -6.69
CA SER A 538 31.52 0.67 -7.79
C SER A 538 30.64 -0.57 -7.95
N TRP A 539 29.98 -1.02 -6.89
CA TRP A 539 29.05 -2.15 -6.90
C TRP A 539 27.88 -1.93 -7.88
N LEU A 540 27.43 -0.68 -8.02
CA LEU A 540 26.36 -0.30 -8.96
C LEU A 540 26.72 -0.53 -10.44
N LYS A 541 28.02 -0.54 -10.76
CA LYS A 541 28.56 -0.69 -12.13
C LYS A 541 29.08 -2.10 -12.42
N LYS A 542 29.05 -3.00 -11.42
CA LYS A 542 29.55 -4.37 -11.54
C LYS A 542 28.81 -5.12 -12.64
N ASN A 543 29.55 -5.87 -13.45
CA ASN A 543 29.04 -6.68 -14.57
C ASN A 543 28.03 -5.89 -15.43
N ASP A 544 28.45 -4.74 -15.99
CA ASP A 544 27.59 -3.87 -16.80
C ASP A 544 26.28 -3.46 -16.10
N SER A 545 26.40 -3.14 -14.80
CA SER A 545 25.28 -2.71 -13.94
C SER A 545 24.20 -3.77 -13.69
N VAL A 546 24.51 -5.07 -13.86
CA VAL A 546 23.58 -6.19 -13.56
C VAL A 546 22.95 -6.05 -12.17
N ASN A 547 23.74 -5.68 -11.15
CA ASN A 547 23.24 -5.51 -9.79
C ASN A 547 22.17 -4.40 -9.72
N LYS A 548 22.42 -3.24 -10.35
CA LYS A 548 21.44 -2.14 -10.43
C LYS A 548 20.18 -2.58 -11.18
N ILE A 549 20.32 -3.29 -12.30
CA ILE A 549 19.19 -3.76 -13.11
C ILE A 549 18.33 -4.76 -12.33
N TRP A 550 18.94 -5.70 -11.60
CA TRP A 550 18.24 -6.67 -10.77
C TRP A 550 17.39 -5.98 -9.67
N VAL A 551 17.98 -5.00 -8.96
CA VAL A 551 17.26 -4.22 -7.94
C VAL A 551 16.13 -3.39 -8.57
N ASN A 552 16.35 -2.81 -9.76
CA ASN A 552 15.29 -2.12 -10.50
C ASN A 552 14.15 -3.07 -10.89
N ASN A 553 14.43 -4.32 -11.28
CA ASN A 553 13.40 -5.32 -11.59
C ASN A 553 12.55 -5.68 -10.38
N LEU A 554 13.15 -5.75 -9.19
CA LEU A 554 12.40 -5.85 -7.94
C LEU A 554 11.44 -4.67 -7.82
N ILE A 555 11.91 -3.41 -7.84
CA ILE A 555 11.03 -2.24 -7.66
C ILE A 555 9.92 -2.18 -8.71
N ARG A 556 10.22 -2.53 -9.97
CA ARG A 556 9.24 -2.59 -11.06
C ARG A 556 8.11 -3.59 -10.73
N ASP A 557 8.39 -4.67 -10.02
CA ASP A 557 7.37 -5.66 -9.69
C ASP A 557 6.23 -5.11 -8.82
N TRP A 558 6.51 -4.42 -7.70
CA TRP A 558 5.45 -3.91 -6.83
C TRP A 558 5.09 -2.43 -7.03
N SER A 559 6.01 -1.64 -7.60
CA SER A 559 5.92 -0.17 -7.67
C SER A 559 6.36 0.39 -9.03
N ASN A 560 6.08 -0.33 -10.13
CA ASN A 560 6.30 0.21 -11.47
C ASN A 560 5.53 1.54 -11.66
N PRO A 561 6.22 2.65 -11.98
CA PRO A 561 5.61 3.97 -12.09
C PRO A 561 4.94 4.27 -13.43
N SER A 562 4.98 3.36 -14.42
CA SER A 562 4.44 3.65 -15.75
C SER A 562 3.83 2.43 -16.44
N SER A 563 2.64 2.60 -17.01
CA SER A 563 2.02 1.58 -17.88
C SER A 563 2.77 1.35 -19.19
N GLU A 564 3.83 2.11 -19.49
CA GLU A 564 4.70 1.88 -20.65
C GLU A 564 5.67 0.70 -20.46
N ASP A 565 5.80 0.17 -19.24
CA ASP A 565 6.55 -1.05 -18.97
C ASP A 565 5.72 -2.28 -19.39
N PRO A 566 6.15 -3.06 -20.41
CA PRO A 566 5.38 -4.21 -20.88
C PRO A 566 5.53 -5.44 -19.98
N TYR A 567 6.40 -5.40 -18.97
CA TYR A 567 6.73 -6.54 -18.13
C TYR A 567 6.11 -6.51 -16.73
N PHE A 568 5.63 -5.35 -16.26
CA PHE A 568 5.07 -5.21 -14.92
C PHE A 568 3.88 -4.23 -14.91
N PRO A 569 2.82 -4.50 -14.13
CA PRO A 569 1.67 -3.62 -14.09
C PRO A 569 1.98 -2.33 -13.32
N PHE A 570 1.36 -1.23 -13.70
CA PHE A 570 1.52 0.05 -13.01
C PHE A 570 1.13 -0.08 -11.53
N SER A 571 2.07 0.20 -10.62
CA SER A 571 1.86 0.33 -9.18
C SER A 571 1.12 -0.87 -8.58
N ARG A 572 1.61 -2.10 -8.77
CA ARG A 572 0.92 -3.34 -8.34
C ARG A 572 0.39 -3.27 -6.91
N SER A 573 1.25 -3.03 -5.92
CA SER A 573 0.89 -3.03 -4.50
C SER A 573 0.32 -1.69 -4.05
N PHE A 574 1.03 -0.59 -4.31
CA PHE A 574 0.60 0.74 -3.88
C PHE A 574 -0.66 1.18 -4.64
N ASP A 575 -1.73 1.48 -3.91
CA ASP A 575 -2.97 1.98 -4.47
C ASP A 575 -3.06 3.48 -4.19
N TRP A 576 -2.85 4.29 -5.24
CA TRP A 576 -2.87 5.75 -5.12
C TRP A 576 -4.22 6.27 -4.61
N PHE A 577 -5.34 5.62 -4.92
CA PHE A 577 -6.67 6.04 -4.44
C PHE A 577 -6.86 5.75 -2.95
N HIS A 578 -6.22 4.72 -2.41
CA HIS A 578 -6.24 4.43 -0.98
C HIS A 578 -5.12 5.15 -0.22
N GLY A 579 -4.07 5.55 -0.92
CA GLY A 579 -2.89 6.21 -0.37
C GLY A 579 -1.95 5.26 0.38
N HIS A 580 -2.17 3.94 0.31
CA HIS A 580 -1.35 2.91 0.92
C HIS A 580 -1.34 1.65 0.04
N SER A 581 -0.46 0.69 0.35
CA SER A 581 -0.40 -0.58 -0.37
C SER A 581 -1.41 -1.59 0.14
N TRP A 582 -1.85 -2.48 -0.76
CA TRP A 582 -2.53 -3.72 -0.43
C TRP A 582 -1.55 -4.89 -0.46
N ALA A 583 -1.55 -5.68 0.61
CA ALA A 583 -0.64 -6.80 0.83
C ALA A 583 -1.10 -8.04 0.04
N ARG A 584 -2.38 -8.38 0.17
CA ARG A 584 -3.01 -9.55 -0.45
C ARG A 584 -3.04 -9.54 -1.99
N GLY A 585 -2.49 -10.60 -2.59
CA GLY A 585 -2.45 -10.87 -4.02
C GLY A 585 -3.66 -11.64 -4.55
N VAL A 586 -3.44 -12.66 -5.38
CA VAL A 586 -4.47 -13.24 -6.27
C VAL A 586 -5.33 -14.35 -5.64
N LEU A 587 -5.25 -14.54 -4.32
CA LEU A 587 -6.10 -15.46 -3.58
C LEU A 587 -7.50 -14.88 -3.38
N GLU A 588 -8.48 -15.77 -3.28
CA GLU A 588 -9.89 -15.43 -3.04
C GLU A 588 -10.07 -14.66 -1.74
N ALA A 589 -10.83 -13.56 -1.79
CA ALA A 589 -10.88 -12.58 -0.72
C ALA A 589 -12.30 -12.18 -0.31
N PRO A 590 -12.97 -12.96 0.56
CA PRO A 590 -14.33 -12.68 1.01
C PRO A 590 -14.51 -11.32 1.70
N ASP A 591 -13.45 -10.83 2.38
CA ASP A 591 -13.41 -9.52 3.03
C ASP A 591 -12.64 -8.46 2.20
N GLY A 592 -12.21 -8.84 0.98
CA GLY A 592 -11.42 -8.01 0.08
C GLY A 592 -9.93 -7.98 0.39
N LYS A 593 -9.23 -7.00 -0.18
CA LYS A 593 -7.79 -6.81 0.02
C LYS A 593 -7.50 -6.47 1.47
N ASP A 594 -6.33 -6.87 1.94
CA ASP A 594 -5.88 -6.62 3.31
C ASP A 594 -4.49 -6.02 3.37
N GLN A 595 -4.24 -5.36 4.50
CA GLN A 595 -3.00 -4.71 4.88
C GLN A 595 -2.92 -4.72 6.41
N GLU A 596 -1.85 -5.29 6.96
CA GLU A 596 -1.55 -5.33 8.39
C GLU A 596 -0.37 -4.39 8.71
N SER A 597 0.81 -4.71 8.19
CA SER A 597 2.07 -4.04 8.50
C SER A 597 2.19 -2.66 7.82
N SER A 598 1.55 -1.65 8.41
CA SER A 598 1.63 -0.28 7.92
C SER A 598 3.05 0.29 7.96
N ALA A 599 3.90 -0.18 8.88
CA ALA A 599 5.27 0.27 8.98
C ALA A 599 6.14 -0.32 7.86
N GLU A 600 5.91 -1.57 7.44
CA GLU A 600 6.60 -2.14 6.29
C GLU A 600 6.15 -1.51 4.97
N ASP A 601 4.90 -1.09 4.85
CA ASP A 601 4.46 -0.31 3.69
C ASP A 601 5.25 1.01 3.56
N ALA A 602 5.34 1.77 4.66
CA ALA A 602 6.15 2.99 4.73
C ALA A 602 7.65 2.72 4.48
N PHE A 603 8.18 1.64 5.06
CA PHE A 603 9.57 1.22 4.86
C PHE A 603 9.86 0.87 3.39
N SER A 604 8.96 0.15 2.71
CA SER A 604 9.13 -0.22 1.30
C SER A 604 9.20 1.02 0.39
N THR A 605 8.43 2.06 0.71
CA THR A 605 8.46 3.34 0.00
C THR A 605 9.74 4.13 0.30
N TYR A 606 10.20 4.09 1.55
CA TYR A 606 11.49 4.66 1.93
C TYR A 606 12.67 3.94 1.25
N ALA A 607 12.61 2.62 1.08
CA ALA A 607 13.62 1.87 0.33
C ALA A 607 13.73 2.34 -1.12
N ILE A 608 12.60 2.62 -1.79
CA ILE A 608 12.57 3.21 -3.13
C ILE A 608 13.26 4.58 -3.15
N LYS A 609 12.92 5.46 -2.20
CA LYS A 609 13.57 6.77 -2.06
C LYS A 609 15.10 6.62 -1.96
N MET A 610 15.56 5.75 -1.06
CA MET A 610 16.98 5.56 -0.80
C MET A 610 17.73 4.92 -1.97
N TRP A 611 17.08 4.04 -2.72
CA TRP A 611 17.64 3.49 -3.95
C TRP A 611 17.75 4.53 -5.06
N GLY A 612 16.73 5.38 -5.24
CA GLY A 612 16.79 6.53 -6.14
C GLY A 612 17.96 7.45 -5.82
N ARG A 613 18.10 7.83 -4.54
CA ARG A 613 19.22 8.63 -4.04
C ARG A 613 20.58 7.99 -4.31
N THR A 614 20.71 6.69 -4.03
CA THR A 614 21.97 5.94 -4.18
C THR A 614 22.37 5.79 -5.65
N THR A 615 21.40 5.63 -6.54
CA THR A 615 21.65 5.44 -7.98
C THR A 615 21.71 6.74 -8.79
N GLY A 616 21.40 7.87 -8.17
CA GLY A 616 21.26 9.18 -8.83
C GLY A 616 20.02 9.30 -9.71
N ASP A 617 18.99 8.47 -9.49
CA ASP A 617 17.71 8.55 -10.20
C ASP A 617 16.78 9.54 -9.50
N GLU A 618 16.77 10.79 -9.99
CA GLU A 618 15.97 11.88 -9.43
C GLU A 618 14.47 11.59 -9.44
N ALA A 619 13.96 10.93 -10.48
CA ALA A 619 12.53 10.63 -10.60
C ALA A 619 12.11 9.56 -9.58
N LEU A 620 12.98 8.56 -9.35
CA LEU A 620 12.78 7.50 -8.36
C LEU A 620 12.83 8.04 -6.93
N GLU A 621 13.80 8.90 -6.62
CA GLU A 621 13.87 9.56 -5.31
C GLU A 621 12.68 10.49 -5.08
N ALA A 622 12.34 11.33 -6.06
CA ALA A 622 11.17 12.21 -5.99
C ALA A 622 9.87 11.43 -5.80
N ARG A 623 9.71 10.29 -6.50
CA ARG A 623 8.56 9.40 -6.29
C ARG A 623 8.52 8.86 -4.87
N GLY A 624 9.63 8.34 -4.35
CA GLY A 624 9.71 7.84 -2.99
C GLY A 624 9.35 8.91 -1.95
N ASN A 625 9.77 10.16 -2.16
CA ASN A 625 9.36 11.29 -1.32
C ASN A 625 7.85 11.55 -1.33
N LEU A 626 7.26 11.67 -2.53
CA LEU A 626 5.82 11.96 -2.65
C LEU A 626 4.98 10.79 -2.14
N GLN A 627 5.30 9.56 -2.55
CA GLN A 627 4.58 8.37 -2.12
C GLN A 627 4.64 8.22 -0.60
N LEU A 628 5.80 8.49 0.05
CA LEU A 628 5.91 8.41 1.51
C LEU A 628 5.04 9.46 2.22
N ALA A 629 4.87 10.65 1.65
CA ALA A 629 3.97 11.68 2.18
C ALA A 629 2.49 11.30 2.05
N VAL A 630 2.13 10.60 0.97
CA VAL A 630 0.78 10.06 0.75
C VAL A 630 0.50 8.82 1.63
N THR A 631 1.53 8.03 1.97
CA THR A 631 1.48 6.91 2.93
C THR A 631 1.42 7.38 4.39
N ALA A 632 2.25 8.36 4.81
CA ALA A 632 1.84 9.27 5.89
C ALA A 632 0.52 9.95 5.46
N ARG A 633 -0.16 10.85 6.14
CA ARG A 633 -1.58 11.20 5.84
C ARG A 633 -2.60 10.02 5.76
N SER A 634 -2.50 9.06 4.84
CA SER A 634 -3.43 7.93 4.70
C SER A 634 -3.33 7.00 5.92
N LEU A 635 -2.12 6.65 6.37
CA LEU A 635 -1.94 5.84 7.58
C LEU A 635 -2.49 6.53 8.83
N GLN A 636 -2.36 7.84 8.98
CA GLN A 636 -2.92 8.61 10.11
C GLN A 636 -4.43 8.78 10.00
N SER A 637 -4.99 8.57 8.81
CA SER A 637 -6.43 8.55 8.62
C SER A 637 -7.00 7.18 8.95
N TYR A 638 -6.31 6.09 8.59
CA TYR A 638 -6.89 4.75 8.58
C TYR A 638 -6.29 3.76 9.56
N PHE A 639 -4.99 3.83 9.88
CA PHE A 639 -4.22 2.83 10.63
C PHE A 639 -3.71 3.34 11.98
N LEU A 640 -3.19 4.56 12.05
CA LEU A 640 -2.61 5.19 13.24
C LEU A 640 -3.61 6.18 13.83
N LEU A 641 -4.34 5.70 14.84
CA LEU A 641 -5.55 6.32 15.38
C LEU A 641 -5.20 7.18 16.59
N ALA A 642 -4.64 8.35 16.32
CA ALA A 642 -4.51 9.41 17.33
C ALA A 642 -5.87 9.73 17.96
N SER A 643 -5.86 10.20 19.20
CA SER A 643 -7.09 10.55 19.94
C SER A 643 -8.00 11.55 19.21
N ASP A 644 -7.44 12.40 18.35
CA ASP A 644 -8.16 13.36 17.53
C ASP A 644 -8.64 12.83 16.17
N ASN A 645 -8.42 11.55 15.85
CA ASN A 645 -8.87 10.93 14.60
C ASN A 645 -10.41 11.09 14.47
N LYS A 646 -10.88 11.58 13.33
CA LYS A 646 -12.31 11.75 13.00
C LYS A 646 -12.75 10.91 11.80
N VAL A 647 -11.92 9.95 11.39
CA VAL A 647 -12.11 9.14 10.18
C VAL A 647 -12.65 7.76 10.55
N GLN A 648 -12.00 7.09 11.50
CA GLN A 648 -12.44 5.80 12.01
C GLN A 648 -13.57 5.95 13.05
N PRO A 649 -14.33 4.88 13.37
CA PRO A 649 -15.46 5.03 14.26
C PRO A 649 -14.96 5.29 15.68
N GLU A 650 -15.63 6.19 16.40
CA GLU A 650 -15.27 6.61 17.75
C GLU A 650 -15.04 5.42 18.68
N LYS A 651 -15.92 4.42 18.63
CA LYS A 651 -15.84 3.17 19.42
C LYS A 651 -14.58 2.32 19.18
N PHE A 652 -13.80 2.61 18.15
CA PHE A 652 -12.61 1.85 17.77
C PHE A 652 -11.31 2.66 17.91
N ILE A 653 -11.38 4.00 17.96
CA ILE A 653 -10.20 4.88 17.94
C ILE A 653 -9.26 4.62 19.11
N ASP A 654 -9.79 4.32 20.30
CA ASP A 654 -8.97 4.08 21.48
C ASP A 654 -8.12 2.81 21.40
N ASN A 655 -8.25 1.97 20.37
CA ASN A 655 -7.28 0.90 20.08
C ASN A 655 -5.89 1.41 19.64
N ARG A 656 -5.77 2.69 19.29
CA ARG A 656 -4.57 3.38 18.74
C ARG A 656 -4.09 2.90 17.38
N VAL A 657 -4.22 1.61 17.07
CA VAL A 657 -3.94 1.06 15.75
C VAL A 657 -5.06 0.14 15.28
N THR A 658 -5.14 -0.07 13.98
CA THR A 658 -6.14 -0.98 13.40
C THR A 658 -5.91 -2.45 13.69
N GLY A 659 -4.66 -2.89 13.87
CA GLY A 659 -4.32 -4.27 13.54
C GLY A 659 -4.46 -4.47 12.04
N ILE A 660 -5.20 -5.49 11.63
CA ILE A 660 -5.40 -5.79 10.21
C ILE A 660 -6.61 -5.00 9.67
N LEU A 661 -6.38 -4.31 8.55
CA LEU A 661 -7.42 -3.62 7.80
C LEU A 661 -7.69 -4.38 6.50
N TRP A 662 -8.96 -4.65 6.23
CA TRP A 662 -9.46 -5.15 4.95
C TRP A 662 -10.28 -4.07 4.21
N ASP A 663 -10.68 -4.34 2.97
CA ASP A 663 -11.72 -3.54 2.31
C ASP A 663 -13.03 -3.56 3.11
N ARG A 664 -13.46 -4.71 3.63
CA ARG A 664 -14.76 -4.86 4.32
C ARG A 664 -14.75 -4.53 5.81
N LYS A 665 -13.64 -4.82 6.49
CA LYS A 665 -13.58 -4.85 7.96
C LYS A 665 -12.25 -4.35 8.51
N VAL A 666 -12.23 -4.05 9.80
CA VAL A 666 -11.02 -3.78 10.57
C VAL A 666 -11.05 -4.63 11.83
N ASN A 667 -9.91 -5.24 12.18
CA ASN A 667 -9.79 -6.05 13.39
C ASN A 667 -8.45 -5.78 14.10
N HIS A 668 -8.54 -5.38 15.37
CA HIS A 668 -7.41 -5.11 16.27
C HIS A 668 -6.80 -6.43 16.78
N THR A 669 -6.13 -7.12 15.86
CA THR A 669 -5.52 -8.44 16.02
C THR A 669 -4.29 -8.54 15.11
N THR A 670 -3.59 -9.68 15.14
CA THR A 670 -2.58 -10.04 14.13
C THR A 670 -2.82 -11.45 13.59
N TYR A 671 -2.16 -11.81 12.48
CA TYR A 671 -2.17 -13.19 11.98
C TYR A 671 -1.47 -14.20 12.90
N PHE A 672 -0.72 -13.75 13.90
CA PHE A 672 0.17 -14.58 14.72
C PHE A 672 -0.05 -14.42 16.24
N GLY A 673 -1.06 -13.65 16.67
CA GLY A 673 -1.54 -13.60 18.05
C GLY A 673 -1.96 -12.22 18.56
N ASP A 674 -2.71 -12.20 19.65
CA ASP A 674 -3.36 -11.00 20.20
C ASP A 674 -2.60 -10.32 21.35
N LYS A 675 -1.29 -10.57 21.51
CA LYS A 675 -0.52 -9.82 22.51
C LYS A 675 -0.49 -8.35 22.09
N THR A 676 -0.72 -7.43 23.03
CA THR A 676 -0.69 -5.98 22.76
C THR A 676 0.58 -5.56 22.01
N SER A 677 1.73 -6.10 22.41
CA SER A 677 2.99 -5.77 21.77
C SER A 677 3.14 -6.33 20.35
N PHE A 678 2.43 -7.41 20.00
CA PHE A 678 2.32 -7.88 18.61
C PHE A 678 1.46 -6.90 17.79
N ILE A 679 0.25 -6.61 18.27
CA ILE A 679 -0.71 -5.77 17.56
C ILE A 679 -0.17 -4.36 17.36
N GLN A 680 0.42 -3.74 18.38
CA GLN A 680 1.01 -2.40 18.25
C GLN A 680 2.35 -2.44 17.50
N GLY A 681 3.19 -3.45 17.78
CA GLY A 681 4.56 -3.52 17.27
C GLY A 681 4.66 -3.79 15.76
N ILE A 682 3.68 -4.49 15.15
CA ILE A 682 3.65 -4.69 13.70
C ILE A 682 3.52 -3.35 12.94
N HIS A 683 2.94 -2.33 13.57
CA HIS A 683 2.86 -0.97 13.02
C HIS A 683 4.09 -0.10 13.36
N MET A 684 5.15 -0.67 13.96
CA MET A 684 6.39 0.03 14.32
C MET A 684 7.59 -0.46 13.50
N LEU A 685 7.61 -1.75 13.11
CA LEU A 685 8.77 -2.40 12.52
C LEU A 685 8.78 -2.33 10.98
N PRO A 686 9.96 -2.27 10.34
CA PRO A 686 11.26 -2.00 10.94
C PRO A 686 11.40 -0.52 11.33
N ILE A 687 12.16 -0.23 12.39
CA ILE A 687 12.42 1.16 12.77
C ILE A 687 13.61 1.70 11.98
N VAL A 688 13.33 2.72 11.16
CA VAL A 688 14.22 3.35 10.17
C VAL A 688 13.96 4.87 10.17
N PRO A 689 14.73 5.69 9.45
CA PRO A 689 14.53 7.14 9.43
C PRO A 689 13.11 7.60 9.07
N SER A 690 12.41 6.88 8.18
CA SER A 690 11.01 7.19 7.83
C SER A 690 10.01 6.93 8.95
N SER A 691 10.35 6.14 9.97
CA SER A 691 9.45 5.82 11.09
C SER A 691 9.04 7.09 11.84
N ALA A 692 9.95 8.06 12.06
CA ALA A 692 9.62 9.32 12.74
C ALA A 692 8.84 10.31 11.85
N TYR A 693 8.81 10.10 10.53
CA TYR A 693 7.96 10.87 9.62
C TYR A 693 6.51 10.37 9.63
N VAL A 694 6.34 9.05 9.64
CA VAL A 694 5.02 8.41 9.66
C VAL A 694 4.44 8.40 11.08
N ARG A 695 5.18 7.98 12.09
CA ARG A 695 4.68 7.92 13.47
C ARG A 695 4.92 9.27 14.14
N LYS A 696 3.89 10.11 14.18
CA LYS A 696 3.98 11.45 14.79
C LYS A 696 4.40 11.34 16.26
N PRO A 697 5.29 12.21 16.76
CA PRO A 697 5.72 12.23 18.15
C PRO A 697 4.59 12.14 19.20
N SER A 698 3.53 12.94 19.02
CA SER A 698 2.39 12.95 19.94
C SER A 698 1.66 11.61 19.97
N PHE A 699 1.44 11.00 18.80
CA PHE A 699 0.82 9.69 18.69
C PHE A 699 1.66 8.59 19.36
N VAL A 700 2.98 8.61 19.17
CA VAL A 700 3.89 7.66 19.84
C VAL A 700 3.80 7.79 21.36
N ARG A 701 3.73 9.04 21.88
CA ARG A 701 3.55 9.29 23.31
C ARG A 701 2.20 8.78 23.82
N GLU A 702 1.11 9.09 23.12
CA GLU A 702 -0.24 8.63 23.46
C GLU A 702 -0.33 7.09 23.53
N GLU A 703 0.19 6.40 22.51
CA GLU A 703 0.20 4.94 22.44
C GLU A 703 1.06 4.32 23.54
N TRP A 704 2.25 4.88 23.80
CA TRP A 704 3.13 4.44 24.88
C TRP A 704 2.48 4.57 26.25
N ASP A 705 1.94 5.74 26.56
CA ASP A 705 1.34 6.03 27.86
C ASP A 705 0.11 5.15 28.12
N GLN A 706 -0.62 4.80 27.05
CA GLN A 706 -1.77 3.91 27.14
C GLN A 706 -1.38 2.46 27.43
N TYR A 707 -0.43 1.90 26.68
CA TYR A 707 -0.18 0.45 26.70
C TYR A 707 1.08 0.04 27.46
N PHE A 708 2.15 0.84 27.46
CA PHE A 708 3.49 0.36 27.85
C PHE A 708 4.05 1.06 29.09
N ALA A 709 3.75 2.34 29.30
CA ALA A 709 4.24 3.10 30.45
C ALA A 709 3.86 2.41 31.77
N GLY A 710 4.83 2.31 32.69
CA GLY A 710 4.61 1.66 33.99
C GLY A 710 4.25 0.17 33.88
N ASN A 711 4.59 -0.48 32.77
CA ASN A 711 4.34 -1.91 32.55
C ASN A 711 2.84 -2.30 32.47
N LYS A 712 2.00 -1.39 31.98
CA LYS A 712 0.53 -1.55 31.90
C LYS A 712 0.05 -2.79 31.14
N SER A 713 0.75 -3.19 30.07
CA SER A 713 0.43 -4.42 29.30
C SER A 713 1.06 -5.69 29.88
N GLY A 714 1.50 -5.66 31.15
CA GLY A 714 2.31 -6.71 31.76
C GLY A 714 3.78 -6.60 31.37
N ALA A 715 4.63 -7.42 32.00
CA ALA A 715 6.07 -7.47 31.70
C ALA A 715 6.26 -7.69 30.20
N LEU A 716 6.74 -6.64 29.50
CA LEU A 716 7.32 -6.74 28.17
C LEU A 716 8.46 -7.78 28.24
N SER A 717 8.08 -9.04 28.08
CA SER A 717 8.93 -10.22 28.21
C SER A 717 9.21 -10.75 26.81
N GLY A 718 10.34 -11.45 26.66
CA GLY A 718 11.10 -11.65 25.43
C GLY A 718 10.42 -12.27 24.19
N ASP A 719 9.11 -12.48 24.18
CA ASP A 719 8.37 -13.13 23.10
C ASP A 719 7.36 -12.15 22.45
N GLY A 720 7.77 -10.91 22.16
CA GLY A 720 6.80 -9.81 22.11
C GLY A 720 7.16 -8.51 21.40
N PHE A 721 8.00 -8.45 20.36
CA PHE A 721 8.38 -7.17 19.70
C PHE A 721 8.88 -6.07 20.67
N VAL A 722 9.40 -6.48 21.84
CA VAL A 722 9.75 -5.59 22.96
C VAL A 722 10.78 -4.55 22.53
N GLY A 723 11.82 -4.96 21.81
CA GLY A 723 12.82 -4.03 21.28
C GLY A 723 12.21 -2.96 20.37
N HIS A 724 11.27 -3.32 19.49
CA HIS A 724 10.58 -2.36 18.64
C HIS A 724 9.75 -1.35 19.44
N VAL A 725 9.03 -1.82 20.45
CA VAL A 725 8.25 -0.97 21.37
C VAL A 725 9.15 0.07 22.04
N TYR A 726 10.30 -0.35 22.59
CA TYR A 726 11.24 0.58 23.22
C TYR A 726 11.92 1.51 22.22
N VAL A 727 12.37 1.06 21.05
CA VAL A 727 13.00 1.99 20.07
C VAL A 727 11.99 3.00 19.54
N ASN A 728 10.74 2.60 19.32
CA ASN A 728 9.67 3.49 18.85
C ASN A 728 9.48 4.68 19.82
N LEU A 729 9.58 4.45 21.13
CA LEU A 729 9.48 5.49 22.14
C LEU A 729 10.48 6.66 21.93
N ALA A 730 11.64 6.42 21.32
CA ALA A 730 12.61 7.48 21.03
C ALA A 730 12.05 8.56 20.08
N ILE A 731 11.00 8.24 19.32
CA ILE A 731 10.31 9.19 18.45
C ILE A 731 9.43 10.16 19.27
N ALA A 732 8.91 9.76 20.43
CA ALA A 732 7.99 10.56 21.23
C ALA A 732 8.60 11.91 21.62
N ASP A 733 9.73 11.89 22.32
CA ASP A 733 10.40 13.06 22.87
C ASP A 733 11.78 12.68 23.44
N LYS A 734 12.48 13.65 24.05
CA LYS A 734 13.81 13.45 24.65
C LYS A 734 13.80 12.43 25.80
N ALA A 735 12.79 12.45 26.67
CA ALA A 735 12.71 11.52 27.79
C ALA A 735 12.53 10.08 27.28
N GLY A 736 11.66 9.92 26.28
CA GLY A 736 11.50 8.67 25.57
C GLY A 736 12.81 8.18 24.94
N ALA A 737 13.54 9.05 24.25
CA ALA A 737 14.82 8.67 23.64
C ALA A 737 15.89 8.23 24.66
N VAL A 738 15.94 8.87 25.83
CA VAL A 738 16.83 8.47 26.94
C VAL A 738 16.44 7.09 27.49
N GLU A 739 15.14 6.87 27.72
CA GLU A 739 14.63 5.56 28.17
C GLU A 739 14.93 4.45 27.16
N SER A 740 14.64 4.68 25.88
CA SER A 740 14.94 3.76 24.78
C SER A 740 16.43 3.44 24.68
N TYR A 741 17.30 4.44 24.77
CA TYR A 741 18.75 4.25 24.68
C TYR A 741 19.27 3.44 25.87
N ASN A 742 18.81 3.73 27.09
CA ASN A 742 19.18 2.97 28.28
C ASN A 742 18.69 1.51 28.20
N PHE A 743 17.48 1.29 27.69
CA PHE A 743 16.97 -0.06 27.44
C PHE A 743 17.85 -0.81 26.43
N MET A 744 18.20 -0.18 25.31
CA MET A 744 19.05 -0.81 24.28
C MET A 744 20.45 -1.10 24.82
N LYS A 745 21.04 -0.18 25.59
CA LYS A 745 22.37 -0.36 26.19
C LYS A 745 22.43 -1.54 27.18
N SER A 746 21.31 -1.92 27.80
CA SER A 746 21.26 -3.08 28.70
C SER A 746 21.07 -4.42 27.98
N GLN A 747 20.86 -4.43 26.66
CA GLN A 747 20.67 -5.65 25.89
C GLN A 747 21.99 -6.26 25.41
N ALA A 748 21.97 -7.58 25.17
CA ALA A 748 22.96 -8.30 24.38
C ALA A 748 22.45 -8.55 22.96
N VAL A 749 23.34 -8.78 21.99
CA VAL A 749 23.01 -9.00 20.57
C VAL A 749 22.07 -10.20 20.35
N ASN A 750 22.14 -11.22 21.21
CA ASN A 750 21.30 -12.41 21.18
C ASN A 750 20.10 -12.34 22.15
N SER A 751 19.79 -11.15 22.68
CA SER A 751 18.62 -10.96 23.54
C SER A 751 17.34 -11.31 22.80
N THR A 752 16.44 -12.03 23.47
CA THR A 752 15.11 -12.37 22.93
C THR A 752 14.26 -11.12 22.65
N ASN A 753 14.55 -9.99 23.32
CA ASN A 753 13.91 -8.70 23.03
C ASN A 753 14.24 -8.13 21.64
N LEU A 754 15.31 -8.62 21.00
CA LEU A 754 15.87 -8.10 19.75
C LEU A 754 15.70 -9.06 18.58
N ASP A 755 14.74 -9.98 18.63
CA ASP A 755 14.46 -10.85 17.50
C ASP A 755 14.17 -10.04 16.22
N GLY A 756 14.82 -10.40 15.12
CA GLY A 756 14.80 -9.65 13.85
C GLY A 756 15.46 -8.26 13.84
N GLN A 757 16.08 -7.80 14.93
CA GLN A 757 16.58 -6.43 15.10
C GLN A 757 18.12 -6.35 15.17
N SER A 758 18.70 -5.23 14.75
CA SER A 758 20.13 -4.93 14.99
C SER A 758 20.28 -4.07 16.24
N LEU A 759 21.05 -4.56 17.21
CA LEU A 759 21.37 -3.78 18.41
C LEU A 759 22.21 -2.55 18.06
N ALA A 760 23.20 -2.71 17.18
CA ALA A 760 24.06 -1.60 16.76
C ALA A 760 23.25 -0.46 16.12
N TRP A 761 22.30 -0.80 15.24
CA TRP A 761 21.39 0.18 14.65
C TRP A 761 20.48 0.83 15.68
N HIS A 762 19.90 0.06 16.60
CA HIS A 762 18.98 0.59 17.60
C HIS A 762 19.66 1.48 18.65
N LEU A 763 20.90 1.17 19.04
CA LEU A 763 21.75 2.07 19.82
C LEU A 763 22.00 3.38 19.08
N ALA A 764 22.36 3.31 17.79
CA ALA A 764 22.59 4.49 16.97
C ALA A 764 21.33 5.36 16.83
N TYR A 765 20.18 4.74 16.52
CA TYR A 765 18.91 5.43 16.30
C TYR A 765 18.41 6.12 17.57
N THR A 766 18.38 5.41 18.70
CA THR A 766 17.91 5.96 19.98
C THR A 766 18.85 7.03 20.53
N ALA A 767 20.17 6.86 20.39
CA ALA A 767 21.13 7.89 20.75
C ALA A 767 20.93 9.17 19.92
N ALA A 768 20.77 9.02 18.60
CA ALA A 768 20.62 10.12 17.65
C ALA A 768 19.30 10.90 17.79
N LEU A 769 18.24 10.26 18.29
CA LEU A 769 16.97 10.94 18.58
C LEU A 769 16.92 11.68 19.92
N GLY A 770 18.04 11.72 20.66
CA GLY A 770 18.17 12.50 21.90
C GLY A 770 18.62 11.69 23.11
N GLY A 771 18.80 10.38 22.99
CA GLY A 771 19.23 9.52 24.09
C GLY A 771 20.71 9.73 24.48
N SER A 772 21.58 10.05 23.52
CA SER A 772 23.00 10.29 23.78
C SER A 772 23.67 11.08 22.64
N LEU A 773 23.42 12.39 22.62
CA LEU A 773 23.97 13.31 21.61
C LEU A 773 25.40 13.76 21.93
N GLY A 774 26.19 14.07 20.90
CA GLY A 774 27.49 14.70 21.07
C GLY A 774 27.39 16.13 21.61
N SER A 775 28.45 16.61 22.25
CA SER A 775 28.52 17.94 22.88
C SER A 775 28.35 19.12 21.91
N ARG A 776 28.58 18.91 20.61
CA ARG A 776 28.42 19.93 19.54
C ARG A 776 27.09 19.83 18.78
N SER A 777 26.14 19.02 19.24
CA SER A 777 24.83 18.94 18.59
C SER A 777 23.99 20.18 18.94
N PRO A 778 23.20 20.76 18.01
CA PRO A 778 22.47 22.02 18.21
C PRO A 778 21.53 22.05 19.43
N LEU A 779 21.08 20.90 19.90
CA LEU A 779 20.27 20.74 21.11
C LEU A 779 21.04 20.88 22.44
N ASN A 780 22.37 20.69 22.41
CA ASN A 780 23.23 20.88 23.59
C ASN A 780 23.78 22.32 23.67
N SER A 781 23.65 23.12 22.62
CA SER A 781 24.10 24.53 22.59
C SER A 781 23.06 25.54 23.10
N THR A 782 21.85 25.12 23.48
CA THR A 782 20.80 26.03 24.01
C THR A 782 20.73 26.10 25.53
N VAL A 783 21.77 25.70 26.26
CA VAL A 783 21.76 25.75 27.75
C VAL A 783 22.82 26.70 28.35
N ASP A 784 23.78 27.23 27.58
CA ASP A 784 24.91 27.99 28.16
C ASP A 784 25.01 29.48 27.77
N GLU A 785 23.92 30.14 27.36
CA GLU A 785 23.92 31.62 27.19
C GLU A 785 22.59 32.27 27.62
N VAL A 786 22.24 32.16 28.90
CA VAL A 786 21.59 33.26 29.64
C VAL A 786 22.15 33.24 31.06
N GLY A 787 23.33 33.81 31.23
CA GLY A 787 23.81 34.26 32.53
C GLY A 787 23.38 35.72 32.72
N GLU A 788 22.48 35.94 33.67
CA GLU A 788 22.53 36.97 34.73
C GLU A 788 21.39 36.73 35.74
#